data_AF-A0A3F2S1B5-F1
#
_entry.id   AF-A0A3F2S1B5-F1
#
_cell.length_a   1.000
_cell.length_b   1.000
_cell.length_c   1.000
_cell.angle_alpha   90.00
_cell.angle_beta   90.00
_cell.angle_gamma   90.00
#
_symmetry.space_group_name_H-M   'P 1'
#
loop_
_entity.id
_entity.type
_entity.pdbx_description
1 polymer ?
#
loop_
_entity_poly.entity_id
_entity_poly.type
_entity_poly.pdbx_seq_one_letter_code
_entity_poly.pdbx_strand_id
1 'polypeptide(L)'
;MIELENDDEEEDEEEDVGELSLTLPSDSASEGLSSDLSLPHSFGHYDQIGVSHFDDHLTQFPPGSEAVMKKFYEIQVGKIRAQLALSVQAQREMEKTLQRERVAWQEKSVIKENSFVQERNRLEKEMAQAREELKATKTRLKMEKTHFATLQISDALAEQLSRQDEDDLSVREYVQLSIHSKVRKLETELERCQQETRELQKASNTDKAVAAGAADEVAQIQRIAASKERRLQNELELSEATRKELESQIKALIEQLDVMKEEQRRSEELYSDQKELQRESERLKRDLQMLQREHDDLLSRFDENTAGSGDLNQKIALLTADKTFLQDAKTQLEEQVATMRSSQLELQEKVNKLQEKHDDSLSQSTQLQNETRLHFEKKLDDEMTKFMELSKREIERIRNDGQVVYERENRLLKEARDDALKHVEVLQTRLDSVQSAHDERLKLTLEEKATSVRNGSLEIEMLTHKVEAHKEEFARLETTSTTRITQLEASLEVERNKLKEYELLEIDLDKAVMQTGEIAAREESDDTNTDVSAGVGSKLQDAMTTFGAIPTTTKRRFQQSVLLAQRVVKSQREAMALEQKLTDKAADCMGLEQVVVELKAKLANLHQPQSYLIDKLARREEELQVANQRCHEAQWQLQQLRVQYQHVQDANASLQHQLQQLLSRRGDLDALKATVQMLRGKIQLEHHQRQLPPANQQPPANEFSKASTTMLGVMAAGSDPISSPPTIASFAKVSPPPSLASKMTRPPTPQHQKDDLSSDQLASVISSVSSNISNTPRCDGLAMAARFLLRRIGTSASSSTHYSKFRASRGFANASRNPDEIIKGDFKRWLRKEVMLLTVMVAAGVTGVHFYQNREDAPVKQVERLVKEAEQSAKQGDPEQALKHCLHAYDVIKRTNPHDRHLFELAFSIAAQYEALERGTPATTFYLHALEHNSREMNVAKRERNRVVTLDRIAQSYENRGHIKAAERYFKEAISAFDQNRGRRKLSKSSKTEDADLAALDREIPGVLYNYSQLLMTHQRWGEAGKALQRALTLARVSSLTEDYVGLIEGGIGSVRAAKAAAADAELEKEQK
;
A
#
# COMPACT_ATOMS: atom_id res chain seq x y z
N MET A 1 -39.37 -36.65 52.63
CA MET A 1 -39.38 -37.73 53.65
C MET A 1 -37.95 -38.18 53.79
N ILE A 2 -37.41 -38.10 55.00
CA ILE A 2 -35.97 -38.25 55.32
C ILE A 2 -35.14 -37.07 54.77
N GLU A 3 -34.47 -36.41 55.70
CA GLU A 3 -33.56 -35.28 55.56
C GLU A 3 -32.12 -35.78 55.74
N LEU A 4 -31.12 -34.90 55.52
CA LEU A 4 -29.71 -35.04 55.89
C LEU A 4 -28.95 -36.13 55.08
N GLU A 5 -27.65 -35.99 54.80
CA GLU A 5 -26.60 -35.22 55.51
C GLU A 5 -26.02 -34.04 54.70
N ASN A 6 -25.29 -33.17 55.40
CA ASN A 6 -24.40 -32.17 54.81
C ASN A 6 -22.99 -32.76 54.70
N ASP A 7 -22.22 -32.33 53.70
CA ASP A 7 -20.76 -32.18 53.82
C ASP A 7 -20.40 -30.85 53.11
N ASP A 8 -19.55 -30.04 53.76
CA ASP A 8 -19.10 -28.74 53.26
C ASP A 8 -17.72 -28.90 52.60
N GLU A 9 -17.62 -28.66 51.28
CA GLU A 9 -16.33 -28.42 50.62
C GLU A 9 -16.38 -27.10 49.83
N GLU A 10 -15.56 -26.14 50.26
CA GLU A 10 -15.35 -24.84 49.62
C GLU A 10 -14.34 -25.00 48.47
N GLU A 11 -14.82 -25.12 47.23
CA GLU A 11 -13.95 -25.01 46.02
C GLU A 11 -13.87 -23.54 45.55
N ASP A 12 -13.10 -22.74 46.30
CA ASP A 12 -12.57 -21.47 45.81
C ASP A 12 -11.49 -21.73 44.74
N GLU A 13 -11.89 -21.97 43.49
CA GLU A 13 -10.97 -21.82 42.34
C GLU A 13 -10.70 -20.33 42.04
N GLU A 14 -9.94 -19.69 42.93
CA GLU A 14 -9.16 -18.50 42.57
C GLU A 14 -8.12 -18.93 41.52
N GLU A 15 -8.42 -18.74 40.21
CA GLU A 15 -7.35 -18.72 39.19
C GLU A 15 -6.41 -17.54 39.48
N ASP A 16 -5.36 -17.82 40.25
CA ASP A 16 -4.24 -16.92 40.52
C ASP A 16 -3.59 -16.50 39.19
N VAL A 17 -4.03 -15.35 38.66
CA VAL A 17 -3.37 -14.63 37.57
C VAL A 17 -2.12 -13.96 38.12
N GLY A 18 -1.21 -14.79 38.64
CA GLY A 18 0.03 -14.37 39.26
C GLY A 18 0.83 -13.53 38.29
N GLU A 19 1.14 -12.30 38.70
CA GLU A 19 1.93 -11.38 37.89
C GLU A 19 3.30 -12.00 37.59
N LEU A 20 3.47 -12.51 36.37
CA LEU A 20 4.78 -12.86 35.81
C LEU A 20 5.56 -11.57 35.52
N SER A 21 5.96 -10.94 36.62
CA SER A 21 6.91 -9.86 36.75
C SER A 21 8.26 -10.31 36.21
N LEU A 22 8.37 -10.27 34.89
CA LEU A 22 9.52 -10.75 34.13
C LEU A 22 10.69 -9.78 34.32
N THR A 23 11.31 -9.91 35.48
CA THR A 23 12.46 -9.18 35.99
C THR A 23 13.66 -9.47 35.10
N LEU A 24 13.78 -8.69 34.02
CA LEU A 24 14.97 -8.66 33.19
C LEU A 24 16.18 -8.34 34.09
N PRO A 25 17.23 -9.18 34.11
CA PRO A 25 18.39 -8.95 34.95
C PRO A 25 19.05 -7.64 34.53
N SER A 26 18.99 -6.67 35.43
CA SER A 26 19.48 -5.31 35.21
C SER A 26 21.00 -5.27 35.37
N ASP A 27 21.72 -5.83 34.40
CA ASP A 27 23.17 -5.70 34.30
C ASP A 27 23.64 -5.59 32.84
N SER A 28 23.50 -4.39 32.30
CA SER A 28 24.13 -3.94 31.05
C SER A 28 24.25 -2.43 31.12
N ALA A 29 25.40 -1.96 31.60
CA ALA A 29 25.67 -0.55 31.83
C ALA A 29 25.48 0.26 30.54
N SER A 30 24.46 1.12 30.53
CA SER A 30 24.22 2.11 29.46
C SER A 30 25.13 3.32 29.65
N GLU A 31 26.45 3.09 29.61
CA GLU A 31 27.41 4.19 29.49
C GLU A 31 27.16 4.95 28.19
N GLY A 32 26.81 6.24 28.32
CA GLY A 32 26.41 7.06 27.20
C GLY A 32 27.59 7.40 26.29
N LEU A 33 27.63 6.80 25.10
CA LEU A 33 28.54 7.18 24.01
C LEU A 33 27.78 7.81 22.82
N SER A 34 26.95 8.80 23.16
CA SER A 34 26.79 9.99 22.31
C SER A 34 27.88 11.00 22.71
N SER A 35 28.35 11.85 21.77
CA SER A 35 29.59 12.67 21.86
C SER A 35 30.83 11.84 22.22
N ASP A 36 31.70 11.45 21.28
CA ASP A 36 32.61 12.39 20.64
C ASP A 36 33.07 11.93 19.24
N LEU A 37 32.76 12.76 18.22
CA LEU A 37 33.39 12.72 16.89
C LEU A 37 33.69 14.15 16.40
N SER A 38 34.27 14.98 17.27
CA SER A 38 34.86 16.26 16.90
C SER A 38 36.14 16.03 16.08
N LEU A 39 36.04 16.06 14.76
CA LEU A 39 37.21 16.15 13.88
C LEU A 39 37.98 17.45 14.16
N PRO A 40 39.30 17.42 14.38
CA PRO A 40 40.08 18.62 14.68
C PRO A 40 39.99 19.70 13.60
N HIS A 41 39.70 20.94 14.01
CA HIS A 41 39.76 22.13 13.16
C HIS A 41 41.22 22.50 12.83
N SER A 42 41.84 21.87 11.82
CA SER A 42 43.19 22.28 11.36
C SER A 42 43.57 21.95 9.91
N PHE A 43 42.62 21.76 8.98
CA PHE A 43 42.92 21.70 7.53
C PHE A 43 42.01 22.63 6.73
N GLY A 44 42.28 23.94 6.86
CA GLY A 44 41.47 25.03 6.30
C GLY A 44 42.26 26.12 5.60
N HIS A 45 43.45 25.84 5.06
CA HIS A 45 44.17 26.71 4.12
C HIS A 45 45.22 25.89 3.35
N TYR A 46 45.01 25.70 2.04
CA TYR A 46 46.05 25.50 1.01
C TYR A 46 45.40 25.54 -0.39
N ASP A 47 44.76 26.66 -0.69
CA ASP A 47 44.67 27.11 -2.09
C ASP A 47 45.97 27.84 -2.44
N GLN A 48 46.38 27.76 -3.70
CA GLN A 48 47.59 28.39 -4.26
C GLN A 48 48.95 27.95 -3.69
N ILE A 49 49.55 26.92 -4.30
CA ILE A 49 50.95 26.93 -4.75
C ILE A 49 51.03 26.04 -6.01
N GLY A 50 51.88 26.41 -6.98
CA GLY A 50 51.99 25.72 -8.27
C GLY A 50 52.72 24.37 -8.18
N VAL A 51 52.39 23.46 -9.11
CA VAL A 51 53.06 22.16 -9.22
C VAL A 51 54.45 22.32 -9.87
N SER A 52 55.50 22.43 -9.05
CA SER A 52 56.89 22.37 -9.53
C SER A 52 57.92 21.81 -8.53
N HIS A 53 57.48 21.09 -7.49
CA HIS A 53 58.39 20.32 -6.62
C HIS A 53 57.64 19.19 -5.90
N PHE A 54 57.96 17.92 -6.20
CA PHE A 54 57.30 16.76 -5.56
C PHE A 54 58.14 15.47 -5.54
N ASP A 55 59.48 15.56 -5.46
CA ASP A 55 60.37 14.38 -5.36
C ASP A 55 61.10 14.24 -4.00
N ASP A 56 61.38 15.33 -3.30
CA ASP A 56 62.36 15.36 -2.18
C ASP A 56 61.86 14.93 -0.78
N HIS A 57 60.65 14.36 -0.66
CA HIS A 57 60.03 14.05 0.65
C HIS A 57 59.58 12.59 0.86
N LEU A 58 59.99 11.64 0.01
CA LEU A 58 59.74 10.20 0.23
C LEU A 58 60.76 9.50 1.17
N THR A 59 61.70 10.23 1.75
CA THR A 59 62.88 9.71 2.48
C THR A 59 62.72 9.71 4.01
N GLN A 60 61.52 9.45 4.55
CA GLN A 60 61.33 9.17 5.99
C GLN A 60 60.02 8.41 6.31
N PHE A 61 60.10 7.07 6.37
CA PHE A 61 59.14 6.24 7.11
C PHE A 61 59.90 5.19 7.96
N PRO A 62 59.54 4.98 9.24
CA PRO A 62 60.23 3.99 10.07
C PRO A 62 59.96 2.55 9.60
N PRO A 63 60.98 1.66 9.61
CA PRO A 63 60.81 0.27 9.20
C PRO A 63 59.95 -0.49 10.21
N GLY A 64 58.68 -0.75 9.84
CA GLY A 64 57.73 -1.53 10.64
C GLY A 64 56.25 -1.25 10.38
N SER A 65 55.92 -0.08 9.82
CA SER A 65 54.53 0.35 9.55
C SER A 65 53.75 -0.62 8.64
N GLU A 66 54.40 -1.19 7.63
CA GLU A 66 53.81 -2.16 6.69
C GLU A 66 53.29 -3.42 7.39
N ALA A 67 54.03 -3.94 8.37
CA ALA A 67 53.61 -5.12 9.15
C ALA A 67 52.43 -4.80 10.08
N VAL A 68 52.31 -3.56 10.56
CA VAL A 68 51.16 -3.08 11.35
C VAL A 68 49.93 -2.91 10.45
N MET A 69 50.09 -2.29 9.27
CA MET A 69 49.05 -2.19 8.23
C MET A 69 48.53 -3.56 7.82
N LYS A 70 49.41 -4.53 7.53
CA LYS A 70 49.01 -5.89 7.16
C LYS A 70 48.18 -6.56 8.27
N LYS A 71 48.64 -6.50 9.52
CA LYS A 71 47.89 -7.01 10.68
C LYS A 71 46.54 -6.31 10.85
N PHE A 72 46.47 -4.99 10.64
CA PHE A 72 45.21 -4.25 10.68
C PHE A 72 44.24 -4.75 9.62
N TYR A 73 44.66 -4.94 8.37
CA TYR A 73 43.78 -5.50 7.33
C TYR A 73 43.40 -6.96 7.59
N GLU A 74 44.29 -7.79 8.12
CA GLU A 74 43.97 -9.16 8.55
C GLU A 74 42.91 -9.18 9.67
N ILE A 75 43.00 -8.23 10.62
CA ILE A 75 41.98 -8.03 11.68
C ILE A 75 40.65 -7.54 11.09
N GLN A 76 40.64 -6.59 10.15
CA GLN A 76 39.40 -6.11 9.51
C GLN A 76 38.74 -7.21 8.66
N VAL A 77 39.50 -7.98 7.90
CA VAL A 77 38.98 -9.15 7.15
C VAL A 77 38.47 -10.23 8.12
N GLY A 78 39.15 -10.44 9.25
CA GLY A 78 38.65 -11.28 10.34
C GLY A 78 37.32 -10.79 10.90
N LYS A 79 37.19 -9.48 11.17
CA LYS A 79 35.96 -8.85 11.67
C LYS A 79 34.81 -8.97 10.67
N ILE A 80 35.05 -8.74 9.38
CA ILE A 80 34.03 -8.90 8.32
C ILE A 80 33.60 -10.36 8.20
N ARG A 81 34.53 -11.33 8.28
CA ARG A 81 34.22 -12.77 8.27
C ARG A 81 33.40 -13.18 9.50
N ALA A 82 33.73 -12.66 10.68
CA ALA A 82 32.95 -12.89 11.90
C ALA A 82 31.54 -12.29 11.80
N GLN A 83 31.42 -11.06 11.29
CA GLN A 83 30.12 -10.40 11.07
C GLN A 83 29.25 -11.16 10.05
N LEU A 84 29.84 -11.68 8.98
CA LEU A 84 29.16 -12.53 8.01
C LEU A 84 28.75 -13.89 8.60
N ALA A 85 29.59 -14.49 9.44
CA ALA A 85 29.25 -15.72 10.14
C ALA A 85 28.06 -15.52 11.11
N LEU A 86 28.05 -14.40 11.84
CA LEU A 86 26.94 -14.00 12.71
C LEU A 86 25.64 -13.74 11.91
N SER A 87 25.69 -13.05 10.77
CA SER A 87 24.49 -12.83 9.95
C SER A 87 23.95 -14.13 9.34
N VAL A 88 24.83 -15.04 8.91
CA VAL A 88 24.43 -16.38 8.41
C VAL A 88 23.88 -17.26 9.54
N GLN A 89 24.38 -17.12 10.78
CA GLN A 89 23.81 -17.80 11.94
C GLN A 89 22.42 -17.25 12.28
N ALA A 90 22.26 -15.92 12.36
CA ALA A 90 20.97 -15.27 12.60
C ALA A 90 19.92 -15.65 11.54
N GLN A 91 20.31 -15.72 10.26
CA GLN A 91 19.43 -16.21 9.19
C GLN A 91 18.97 -17.65 9.45
N ARG A 92 19.88 -18.56 9.80
CA ARG A 92 19.54 -19.96 10.13
C ARG A 92 18.68 -20.11 11.37
N GLU A 93 18.75 -19.17 12.31
CA GLU A 93 17.91 -19.13 13.49
C GLU A 93 16.50 -18.63 13.16
N MET A 94 16.37 -17.62 12.29
CA MET A 94 15.09 -17.18 11.71
C MET A 94 14.43 -18.25 10.81
N GLU A 95 15.21 -18.99 10.02
CA GLU A 95 14.69 -20.12 9.23
C GLU A 95 14.12 -21.21 10.15
N LYS A 96 14.76 -21.46 11.31
CA LYS A 96 14.25 -22.42 12.32
C LYS A 96 13.00 -21.91 13.03
N THR A 97 12.85 -20.61 13.33
CA THR A 97 11.61 -20.09 13.93
C THR A 97 10.45 -20.19 12.94
N LEU A 98 10.64 -19.77 11.68
CA LEU A 98 9.63 -19.90 10.62
C LEU A 98 9.23 -21.36 10.35
N GLN A 99 10.15 -22.32 10.49
CA GLN A 99 9.84 -23.76 10.42
C GLN A 99 8.99 -24.22 11.61
N ARG A 100 9.34 -23.82 12.85
CA ARG A 100 8.54 -24.14 14.06
C ARG A 100 7.13 -23.55 13.99
N GLU A 101 7.01 -22.29 13.56
CA GLU A 101 5.72 -21.63 13.37
C GLU A 101 4.86 -22.37 12.34
N ARG A 102 5.45 -22.78 11.21
CA ARG A 102 4.75 -23.58 10.18
C ARG A 102 4.20 -24.90 10.73
N VAL A 103 5.00 -25.62 11.52
CA VAL A 103 4.57 -26.88 12.16
C VAL A 103 3.46 -26.60 13.17
N ALA A 104 3.62 -25.61 14.05
CA ALA A 104 2.59 -25.24 15.03
C ALA A 104 1.28 -24.77 14.38
N TRP A 105 1.33 -24.12 13.21
CA TRP A 105 0.14 -23.79 12.42
C TRP A 105 -0.51 -25.03 11.79
N GLN A 106 0.27 -26.00 11.32
CA GLN A 106 -0.24 -27.28 10.80
C GLN A 106 -0.91 -28.09 11.92
N GLU A 107 -0.29 -28.21 13.09
CA GLU A 107 -0.86 -28.87 14.28
C GLU A 107 -2.17 -28.20 14.72
N LYS A 108 -2.20 -26.87 14.83
CA LYS A 108 -3.42 -26.10 15.14
C LYS A 108 -4.52 -26.31 14.09
N SER A 109 -4.17 -26.49 12.82
CA SER A 109 -5.14 -26.81 11.76
C SER A 109 -5.73 -28.20 11.95
N VAL A 110 -4.90 -29.22 12.20
CA VAL A 110 -5.34 -30.62 12.40
C VAL A 110 -6.18 -30.77 13.68
N ILE A 111 -5.83 -30.06 14.76
CA ILE A 111 -6.63 -30.05 15.99
C ILE A 111 -8.03 -29.48 15.72
N LYS A 112 -8.13 -28.37 14.98
CA LYS A 112 -9.43 -27.78 14.61
C LYS A 112 -10.23 -28.71 13.69
N GLU A 113 -9.61 -29.26 12.65
CA GLU A 113 -10.25 -30.25 11.76
C GLU A 113 -10.87 -31.42 12.54
N ASN A 114 -10.10 -31.99 13.49
CA ASN A 114 -10.57 -33.07 14.36
C ASN A 114 -11.76 -32.64 15.24
N SER A 115 -11.74 -31.44 15.82
CA SER A 115 -12.88 -30.93 16.61
C SER A 115 -14.15 -30.74 15.78
N PHE A 116 -14.04 -30.23 14.55
CA PHE A 116 -15.19 -30.10 13.63
C PHE A 116 -15.74 -31.48 13.21
N VAL A 117 -14.88 -32.47 12.99
CA VAL A 117 -15.29 -33.84 12.69
C VAL A 117 -15.98 -34.49 13.91
N GLN A 118 -15.50 -34.26 15.12
CA GLN A 118 -16.13 -34.76 16.35
C GLN A 118 -17.54 -34.16 16.53
N GLU A 119 -17.70 -32.83 16.40
CA GLU A 119 -18.99 -32.18 16.61
C GLU A 119 -19.99 -32.51 15.48
N ARG A 120 -19.52 -32.65 14.22
CA ARG A 120 -20.36 -33.17 13.13
C ARG A 120 -20.87 -34.59 13.46
N ASN A 121 -20.00 -35.48 13.92
CA ASN A 121 -20.36 -36.85 14.29
C ASN A 121 -21.29 -36.92 15.53
N ARG A 122 -21.29 -35.88 16.38
CA ARG A 122 -22.25 -35.72 17.49
C ARG A 122 -23.62 -35.30 16.95
N LEU A 123 -23.69 -34.20 16.20
CA LEU A 123 -24.92 -33.67 15.62
C LEU A 123 -25.60 -34.68 14.68
N GLU A 124 -24.84 -35.50 13.96
CA GLU A 124 -25.40 -36.59 13.14
C GLU A 124 -26.08 -37.70 13.97
N LYS A 125 -25.63 -37.96 15.19
CA LYS A 125 -26.29 -38.91 16.12
C LYS A 125 -27.55 -38.31 16.73
N GLU A 126 -27.47 -37.07 17.21
CA GLU A 126 -28.62 -36.35 17.81
C GLU A 126 -29.74 -36.19 16.77
N MET A 127 -29.39 -35.83 15.52
CA MET A 127 -30.33 -35.80 14.39
C MET A 127 -30.87 -37.18 13.99
N ALA A 128 -30.17 -38.28 14.26
CA ALA A 128 -30.70 -39.64 14.05
C ALA A 128 -31.70 -40.03 15.15
N GLN A 129 -31.39 -39.73 16.41
CA GLN A 129 -32.28 -39.95 17.56
C GLN A 129 -33.60 -39.19 17.42
N ALA A 130 -33.54 -37.89 17.15
CA ALA A 130 -34.73 -37.06 16.91
C ALA A 130 -35.58 -37.55 15.72
N ARG A 131 -34.98 -38.20 14.72
CA ARG A 131 -35.70 -38.82 13.59
C ARG A 131 -36.39 -40.13 13.97
N GLU A 132 -35.84 -40.92 14.89
CA GLU A 132 -36.52 -42.10 15.45
C GLU A 132 -37.70 -41.68 16.33
N GLU A 133 -37.50 -40.72 17.22
CA GLU A 133 -38.53 -40.15 18.09
C GLU A 133 -39.68 -39.52 17.29
N LEU A 134 -39.36 -38.78 16.21
CA LEU A 134 -40.37 -38.23 15.30
C LEU A 134 -41.16 -39.31 14.54
N LYS A 135 -40.57 -40.49 14.28
CA LYS A 135 -41.32 -41.64 13.73
C LYS A 135 -42.25 -42.23 14.80
N ALA A 136 -41.75 -42.45 16.01
CA ALA A 136 -42.49 -43.07 17.11
C ALA A 136 -43.67 -42.20 17.60
N THR A 137 -43.47 -40.90 17.74
CA THR A 137 -44.55 -39.94 18.03
C THR A 137 -45.58 -39.88 16.90
N LYS A 138 -45.13 -39.94 15.63
CA LYS A 138 -46.03 -39.93 14.46
C LYS A 138 -46.81 -41.24 14.27
N THR A 139 -46.30 -42.40 14.69
CA THR A 139 -47.10 -43.64 14.75
C THR A 139 -48.08 -43.61 15.93
N ARG A 140 -47.65 -43.15 17.11
CA ARG A 140 -48.54 -42.95 18.26
C ARG A 140 -49.71 -42.00 17.94
N LEU A 141 -49.43 -40.83 17.37
CA LEU A 141 -50.46 -39.86 16.98
C LEU A 141 -51.44 -40.43 15.93
N LYS A 142 -50.99 -41.28 15.01
CA LYS A 142 -51.89 -42.00 14.08
C LYS A 142 -52.83 -42.94 14.83
N MET A 143 -52.34 -43.67 15.83
CA MET A 143 -53.18 -44.54 16.66
C MET A 143 -54.17 -43.73 17.49
N GLU A 144 -53.73 -42.66 18.15
CA GLU A 144 -54.63 -41.80 18.93
C GLU A 144 -55.70 -41.15 18.04
N LYS A 145 -55.35 -40.67 16.83
CA LYS A 145 -56.34 -40.15 15.86
C LYS A 145 -57.36 -41.20 15.38
N THR A 146 -57.05 -42.50 15.31
CA THR A 146 -58.07 -43.51 14.99
C THR A 146 -59.01 -43.83 16.16
N HIS A 147 -58.56 -43.66 17.41
CA HIS A 147 -59.42 -43.85 18.59
C HIS A 147 -60.42 -42.70 18.77
N PHE A 148 -60.05 -41.46 18.43
CA PHE A 148 -60.94 -40.29 18.55
C PHE A 148 -61.80 -39.98 17.32
N ALA A 149 -61.64 -40.71 16.20
CA ALA A 149 -62.33 -40.43 14.94
C ALA A 149 -63.88 -40.44 15.03
N THR A 150 -64.45 -41.20 15.97
CA THR A 150 -65.90 -41.26 16.23
C THR A 150 -66.43 -40.12 17.13
N LEU A 151 -65.54 -39.31 17.71
CA LEU A 151 -65.84 -38.21 18.61
C LEU A 151 -65.47 -36.83 18.04
N GLN A 152 -65.03 -36.77 16.77
CA GLN A 152 -64.80 -35.50 16.09
C GLN A 152 -66.12 -34.86 15.65
N ILE A 153 -66.28 -33.58 15.96
CA ILE A 153 -67.38 -32.72 15.51
C ILE A 153 -66.83 -31.59 14.64
N SER A 154 -67.66 -31.05 13.74
CA SER A 154 -67.28 -29.92 12.88
C SER A 154 -67.28 -28.60 13.66
N ASP A 155 -66.50 -27.63 13.20
CA ASP A 155 -66.39 -26.31 13.84
C ASP A 155 -67.75 -25.61 14.03
N ALA A 156 -68.64 -25.71 13.04
CA ALA A 156 -69.98 -25.13 13.11
C ALA A 156 -70.88 -25.82 14.15
N LEU A 157 -70.72 -27.14 14.37
CA LEU A 157 -71.45 -27.87 15.41
C LEU A 157 -70.86 -27.59 16.80
N ALA A 158 -69.53 -27.48 16.91
CA ALA A 158 -68.87 -27.06 18.13
C ALA A 158 -69.28 -25.64 18.55
N GLU A 159 -69.35 -24.69 17.62
CA GLU A 159 -69.79 -23.32 17.90
C GLU A 159 -71.28 -23.21 18.23
N GLN A 160 -72.12 -24.17 17.79
CA GLN A 160 -73.52 -24.26 18.21
C GLN A 160 -73.64 -24.81 19.63
N LEU A 161 -72.98 -25.93 19.92
CA LEU A 161 -73.00 -26.56 21.26
C LEU A 161 -72.35 -25.65 22.32
N SER A 162 -71.34 -24.84 21.97
CA SER A 162 -70.69 -23.89 22.90
C SER A 162 -71.50 -22.61 23.17
N ARG A 163 -72.76 -22.54 22.73
CA ARG A 163 -73.71 -21.44 23.01
C ARG A 163 -74.89 -21.89 23.88
N GLN A 164 -74.85 -23.12 24.39
CA GLN A 164 -75.80 -23.69 25.34
C GLN A 164 -75.12 -23.79 26.72
N ASP A 165 -75.89 -23.67 27.80
CA ASP A 165 -75.37 -23.73 29.16
C ASP A 165 -74.99 -25.18 29.54
N GLU A 166 -73.96 -25.38 30.38
CA GLU A 166 -73.33 -26.68 30.59
C GLU A 166 -74.27 -27.77 31.15
N ASP A 167 -75.34 -27.37 31.87
CA ASP A 167 -76.35 -28.27 32.42
C ASP A 167 -77.30 -28.88 31.36
N ASP A 168 -77.44 -28.26 30.18
CA ASP A 168 -78.34 -28.70 29.09
C ASP A 168 -77.66 -29.66 28.09
N LEU A 169 -76.33 -29.84 28.14
CA LEU A 169 -75.61 -30.68 27.18
C LEU A 169 -75.62 -32.17 27.55
N SER A 170 -75.71 -33.05 26.55
CA SER A 170 -75.42 -34.46 26.77
C SER A 170 -73.95 -34.65 27.17
N VAL A 171 -73.68 -35.60 28.06
CA VAL A 171 -72.32 -36.04 28.41
C VAL A 171 -71.49 -36.37 27.16
N ARG A 172 -72.13 -36.86 26.07
CA ARG A 172 -71.47 -37.07 24.77
C ARG A 172 -71.03 -35.75 24.13
N GLU A 173 -71.92 -34.76 24.10
CA GLU A 173 -71.70 -33.46 23.43
C GLU A 173 -70.67 -32.62 24.19
N TYR A 174 -70.73 -32.61 25.53
CA TYR A 174 -69.71 -32.02 26.39
C TYR A 174 -68.33 -32.67 26.18
N VAL A 175 -68.27 -34.01 26.08
CA VAL A 175 -67.01 -34.72 25.76
C VAL A 175 -66.53 -34.38 24.35
N GLN A 176 -67.41 -34.27 23.36
CA GLN A 176 -67.06 -33.87 21.98
C GLN A 176 -66.54 -32.43 21.92
N LEU A 177 -67.12 -31.48 22.67
CA LEU A 177 -66.59 -30.11 22.83
C LEU A 177 -65.23 -30.10 23.54
N SER A 178 -65.08 -30.86 24.63
CA SER A 178 -63.82 -30.95 25.38
C SER A 178 -62.70 -31.55 24.52
N ILE A 179 -63.03 -32.50 23.65
CA ILE A 179 -62.10 -33.07 22.66
C ILE A 179 -61.81 -32.04 21.56
N HIS A 180 -62.83 -31.44 20.93
CA HIS A 180 -62.65 -30.48 19.83
C HIS A 180 -61.80 -29.26 20.25
N SER A 181 -62.05 -28.70 21.43
CA SER A 181 -61.28 -27.57 21.97
C SER A 181 -59.83 -27.94 22.31
N LYS A 182 -59.55 -29.16 22.79
CA LYS A 182 -58.18 -29.67 23.00
C LYS A 182 -57.48 -29.98 21.68
N VAL A 183 -58.20 -30.53 20.71
CA VAL A 183 -57.68 -30.80 19.36
C VAL A 183 -57.31 -29.50 18.65
N ARG A 184 -58.17 -28.47 18.66
CA ARG A 184 -57.83 -27.14 18.11
C ARG A 184 -56.57 -26.54 18.76
N LYS A 185 -56.40 -26.64 20.08
CA LYS A 185 -55.17 -26.17 20.76
C LYS A 185 -53.93 -26.88 20.22
N LEU A 186 -53.95 -28.21 20.20
CA LEU A 186 -52.86 -29.04 19.65
C LEU A 186 -52.62 -28.78 18.15
N GLU A 187 -53.65 -28.43 17.39
CA GLU A 187 -53.53 -28.06 15.97
C GLU A 187 -52.90 -26.67 15.79
N THR A 188 -53.27 -25.67 16.61
CA THR A 188 -52.57 -24.36 16.61
C THR A 188 -51.12 -24.46 17.09
N GLU A 189 -50.82 -25.32 18.06
CA GLU A 189 -49.46 -25.62 18.49
C GLU A 189 -48.65 -26.34 17.40
N LEU A 190 -49.28 -27.30 16.70
CA LEU A 190 -48.68 -27.98 15.55
C LEU A 190 -48.43 -27.02 14.38
N GLU A 191 -49.32 -26.06 14.12
CA GLU A 191 -49.11 -25.02 13.10
C GLU A 191 -47.98 -24.07 13.48
N ARG A 192 -47.89 -23.63 14.75
CA ARG A 192 -46.75 -22.86 15.28
C ARG A 192 -45.43 -23.62 15.08
N CYS A 193 -45.36 -24.87 15.55
CA CYS A 193 -44.17 -25.71 15.37
C CYS A 193 -43.82 -25.94 13.88
N GLN A 194 -44.81 -26.01 12.97
CA GLN A 194 -44.56 -26.05 11.54
C GLN A 194 -44.06 -24.72 10.96
N GLN A 195 -44.50 -23.57 11.47
CA GLN A 195 -43.99 -22.25 11.07
C GLN A 195 -42.52 -22.11 11.51
N GLU A 196 -42.22 -22.43 12.78
CA GLU A 196 -40.86 -22.48 13.32
C GLU A 196 -39.95 -23.44 12.53
N THR A 197 -40.45 -24.63 12.18
CA THR A 197 -39.71 -25.59 11.33
C THR A 197 -39.43 -25.02 9.93
N ARG A 198 -40.37 -24.31 9.32
CA ARG A 198 -40.18 -23.64 8.02
C ARG A 198 -39.17 -22.49 8.10
N GLU A 199 -39.11 -21.79 9.22
CA GLU A 199 -38.18 -20.68 9.45
C GLU A 199 -36.76 -21.18 9.72
N LEU A 200 -36.60 -22.20 10.56
CA LEU A 200 -35.34 -22.93 10.73
C LEU A 200 -34.87 -23.57 9.42
N GLN A 201 -35.78 -24.06 8.58
CA GLN A 201 -35.43 -24.59 7.25
C GLN A 201 -35.02 -23.47 6.25
N LYS A 202 -35.61 -22.28 6.33
CA LYS A 202 -35.16 -21.10 5.56
C LYS A 202 -33.74 -20.69 6.00
N ALA A 203 -33.52 -20.53 7.31
CA ALA A 203 -32.21 -20.20 7.88
C ALA A 203 -31.15 -21.23 7.47
N SER A 204 -31.42 -22.52 7.70
CA SER A 204 -30.52 -23.61 7.29
C SER A 204 -30.26 -23.65 5.78
N ASN A 205 -31.13 -23.09 4.93
CA ASN A 205 -30.89 -22.97 3.49
C ASN A 205 -30.09 -21.71 3.12
N THR A 206 -30.26 -20.59 3.83
CA THR A 206 -29.36 -19.44 3.68
C THR A 206 -27.95 -19.76 4.17
N ASP A 207 -27.82 -20.47 5.28
CA ASP A 207 -26.53 -20.88 5.85
C ASP A 207 -25.78 -21.83 4.91
N LYS A 208 -26.51 -22.76 4.26
CA LYS A 208 -25.95 -23.61 3.19
C LYS A 208 -25.51 -22.81 1.97
N ALA A 209 -26.24 -21.76 1.58
CA ALA A 209 -25.85 -20.91 0.46
C ALA A 209 -24.60 -20.08 0.79
N VAL A 210 -24.49 -19.56 2.02
CA VAL A 210 -23.29 -18.86 2.52
C VAL A 210 -22.10 -19.82 2.60
N ALA A 211 -22.30 -21.03 3.13
CA ALA A 211 -21.25 -22.07 3.20
C ALA A 211 -20.79 -22.54 1.81
N ALA A 212 -21.70 -22.63 0.83
CA ALA A 212 -21.34 -22.93 -0.56
C ALA A 212 -20.50 -21.80 -1.17
N GLY A 213 -20.89 -20.54 -0.98
CA GLY A 213 -20.09 -19.37 -1.42
C GLY A 213 -18.69 -19.37 -0.80
N ALA A 214 -18.58 -19.60 0.51
CA ALA A 214 -17.30 -19.71 1.21
C ALA A 214 -16.44 -20.90 0.69
N ALA A 215 -17.07 -22.03 0.34
CA ALA A 215 -16.37 -23.16 -0.26
C ALA A 215 -15.84 -22.85 -1.67
N ASP A 216 -16.60 -22.13 -2.49
CA ASP A 216 -16.15 -21.67 -3.82
C ASP A 216 -15.03 -20.62 -3.71
N GLU A 217 -15.09 -19.70 -2.74
CA GLU A 217 -14.00 -18.76 -2.43
C GLU A 217 -12.73 -19.49 -1.99
N VAL A 218 -12.83 -20.48 -1.08
CA VAL A 218 -11.70 -21.32 -0.67
C VAL A 218 -11.14 -22.11 -1.86
N ALA A 219 -11.99 -22.67 -2.73
CA ALA A 219 -11.55 -23.36 -3.94
C ALA A 219 -10.86 -22.41 -4.94
N GLN A 220 -11.32 -21.16 -5.06
CA GLN A 220 -10.66 -20.12 -5.86
C GLN A 220 -9.28 -19.76 -5.27
N ILE A 221 -9.18 -19.57 -3.95
CA ILE A 221 -7.92 -19.29 -3.26
C ILE A 221 -6.93 -20.45 -3.43
N GLN A 222 -7.38 -21.71 -3.30
CA GLN A 222 -6.55 -22.89 -3.54
C GLN A 222 -6.04 -22.98 -4.99
N ARG A 223 -6.91 -22.73 -5.99
CA ARG A 223 -6.51 -22.66 -7.41
C ARG A 223 -5.45 -21.57 -7.64
N ILE A 224 -5.62 -20.40 -7.02
CA ILE A 224 -4.65 -19.29 -7.09
C ILE A 224 -3.33 -19.69 -6.42
N ALA A 225 -3.36 -20.28 -5.22
CA ALA A 225 -2.18 -20.74 -4.49
C ALA A 225 -1.38 -21.76 -5.30
N ALA A 226 -2.02 -22.83 -5.80
CA ALA A 226 -1.37 -23.82 -6.66
C ALA A 226 -0.86 -23.23 -7.99
N SER A 227 -1.48 -22.16 -8.51
CA SER A 227 -0.96 -21.44 -9.68
C SER A 227 0.28 -20.59 -9.38
N LYS A 228 0.41 -20.08 -8.15
CA LYS A 228 1.60 -19.36 -7.68
C LYS A 228 2.75 -20.33 -7.38
N GLU A 229 2.44 -21.46 -6.74
CA GLU A 229 3.42 -22.51 -6.42
C GLU A 229 4.12 -23.03 -7.68
N ARG A 230 3.36 -23.38 -8.74
CA ARG A 230 3.94 -23.80 -10.02
C ARG A 230 4.78 -22.71 -10.71
N ARG A 231 4.45 -21.43 -10.53
CA ARG A 231 5.29 -20.33 -11.05
C ARG A 231 6.62 -20.27 -10.30
N LEU A 232 6.58 -20.32 -8.97
CA LEU A 232 7.78 -20.32 -8.13
C LEU A 232 8.66 -21.56 -8.36
N GLN A 233 8.06 -22.72 -8.64
CA GLN A 233 8.79 -23.94 -9.07
C GLN A 233 9.49 -23.71 -10.41
N ASN A 234 8.80 -23.24 -11.44
CA ASN A 234 9.40 -22.95 -12.75
C ASN A 234 10.48 -21.84 -12.68
N GLU A 235 10.27 -20.81 -11.85
CA GLU A 235 11.24 -19.73 -11.61
C GLU A 235 12.48 -20.24 -10.87
N LEU A 236 12.31 -21.14 -9.89
CA LEU A 236 13.41 -21.83 -9.20
C LEU A 236 14.19 -22.71 -10.18
N GLU A 237 13.53 -23.54 -10.98
CA GLU A 237 14.17 -24.38 -12.00
C GLU A 237 14.97 -23.56 -13.01
N LEU A 238 14.45 -22.42 -13.47
CA LEU A 238 15.14 -21.49 -14.36
C LEU A 238 16.36 -20.84 -13.67
N SER A 239 16.24 -20.48 -12.38
CA SER A 239 17.35 -19.95 -11.58
C SER A 239 18.45 -21.00 -11.33
N GLU A 240 18.06 -22.28 -11.19
CA GLU A 240 19.02 -23.38 -11.09
C GLU A 240 19.70 -23.68 -12.42
N ALA A 241 18.97 -23.65 -13.54
CA ALA A 241 19.52 -23.87 -14.88
C ALA A 241 20.55 -22.77 -15.21
N THR A 242 20.20 -21.51 -14.99
CA THR A 242 21.11 -20.37 -15.18
C THR A 242 22.31 -20.41 -14.22
N ARG A 243 22.13 -20.82 -12.95
CA ARG A 243 23.26 -21.08 -12.02
C ARG A 243 24.19 -22.18 -12.54
N LYS A 244 23.64 -23.32 -12.97
CA LYS A 244 24.42 -24.46 -13.50
C LYS A 244 25.21 -24.07 -14.75
N GLU A 245 24.67 -23.19 -15.59
CA GLU A 245 25.36 -22.66 -16.77
C GLU A 245 26.44 -21.63 -16.41
N LEU A 246 26.20 -20.73 -15.46
CA LEU A 246 27.26 -19.85 -14.94
C LEU A 246 28.41 -20.66 -14.29
N GLU A 247 28.08 -21.77 -13.60
CA GLU A 247 29.07 -22.72 -13.08
C GLU A 247 29.79 -23.50 -14.18
N SER A 248 29.19 -23.68 -15.37
CA SER A 248 29.85 -24.29 -16.55
C SER A 248 30.87 -23.30 -17.14
N GLN A 249 30.45 -22.05 -17.34
CA GLN A 249 31.28 -20.96 -17.88
C GLN A 249 32.44 -20.61 -16.96
N ILE A 250 32.24 -20.59 -15.64
CA ILE A 250 33.32 -20.37 -14.66
C ILE A 250 34.37 -21.49 -14.74
N LYS A 251 33.97 -22.76 -14.90
CA LYS A 251 34.92 -23.88 -15.08
C LYS A 251 35.72 -23.74 -16.37
N ALA A 252 35.06 -23.42 -17.49
CA ALA A 252 35.72 -23.19 -18.77
C ALA A 252 36.73 -22.02 -18.72
N LEU A 253 36.40 -20.93 -18.01
CA LEU A 253 37.32 -19.81 -17.80
C LEU A 253 38.51 -20.15 -16.89
N ILE A 254 38.32 -21.01 -15.88
CA ILE A 254 39.43 -21.53 -15.06
C ILE A 254 40.35 -22.39 -15.90
N GLU A 255 39.80 -23.29 -16.71
CA GLU A 255 40.58 -24.18 -17.59
C GLU A 255 41.35 -23.39 -18.67
N GLN A 256 40.76 -22.34 -19.25
CA GLN A 256 41.46 -21.39 -20.12
C GLN A 256 42.60 -20.64 -19.41
N LEU A 257 42.40 -20.22 -18.15
CA LEU A 257 43.44 -19.58 -17.34
C LEU A 257 44.58 -20.55 -17.01
N ASP A 258 44.29 -21.83 -16.78
CA ASP A 258 45.31 -22.84 -16.50
C ASP A 258 46.09 -23.24 -17.76
N VAL A 259 45.45 -23.29 -18.93
CA VAL A 259 46.14 -23.40 -20.23
C VAL A 259 47.07 -22.21 -20.46
N MET A 260 46.61 -20.97 -20.27
CA MET A 260 47.48 -19.79 -20.46
C MET A 260 48.64 -19.74 -19.45
N LYS A 261 48.46 -20.21 -18.20
CA LYS A 261 49.58 -20.34 -17.24
C LYS A 261 50.63 -21.34 -17.72
N GLU A 262 50.21 -22.46 -18.29
CA GLU A 262 51.12 -23.48 -18.79
C GLU A 262 51.82 -23.03 -20.10
N GLU A 263 51.15 -22.25 -20.96
CA GLU A 263 51.78 -21.57 -22.09
C GLU A 263 52.79 -20.50 -21.64
N GLN A 264 52.48 -19.73 -20.59
CA GLN A 264 53.43 -18.81 -19.97
C GLN A 264 54.63 -19.58 -19.39
N ARG A 265 54.40 -20.69 -18.68
CA ARG A 265 55.45 -21.54 -18.09
C ARG A 265 56.41 -22.06 -19.18
N ARG A 266 55.88 -22.55 -20.30
CA ARG A 266 56.67 -22.98 -21.47
C ARG A 266 57.42 -21.83 -22.14
N SER A 267 56.83 -20.64 -22.17
CA SER A 267 57.48 -19.44 -22.70
C SER A 267 58.66 -19.03 -21.82
N GLU A 268 58.51 -19.11 -20.49
CA GLU A 268 59.59 -18.86 -19.53
C GLU A 268 60.72 -19.90 -19.67
N GLU A 269 60.39 -21.19 -19.87
CA GLU A 269 61.36 -22.26 -20.18
C GLU A 269 62.18 -21.94 -21.45
N LEU A 270 61.52 -21.58 -22.55
CA LEU A 270 62.18 -21.19 -23.81
C LEU A 270 63.09 -19.95 -23.66
N TYR A 271 62.72 -18.99 -22.81
CA TYR A 271 63.56 -17.83 -22.51
C TYR A 271 64.78 -18.19 -21.64
N SER A 272 64.72 -19.19 -20.76
CA SER A 272 65.92 -19.72 -20.10
C SER A 272 66.87 -20.38 -21.09
N ASP A 273 66.37 -21.26 -21.96
CA ASP A 273 67.17 -22.02 -22.92
C ASP A 273 67.89 -21.09 -23.91
N GLN A 274 67.18 -20.10 -24.47
CA GLN A 274 67.76 -19.09 -25.35
C GLN A 274 68.92 -18.33 -24.65
N LYS A 275 68.76 -18.04 -23.36
CA LYS A 275 69.76 -17.33 -22.56
C LYS A 275 70.96 -18.21 -22.20
N GLU A 276 70.81 -19.54 -22.17
CA GLU A 276 71.94 -20.47 -21.98
C GLU A 276 72.74 -20.65 -23.28
N LEU A 277 72.06 -20.88 -24.40
CA LEU A 277 72.68 -20.89 -25.74
C LEU A 277 73.45 -19.60 -26.06
N GLN A 278 72.95 -18.42 -25.65
CA GLN A 278 73.68 -17.16 -25.78
C GLN A 278 75.00 -17.16 -24.98
N ARG A 279 75.01 -17.65 -23.74
CA ARG A 279 76.22 -17.73 -22.91
C ARG A 279 77.25 -18.71 -23.49
N GLU A 280 76.80 -19.79 -24.12
CA GLU A 280 77.67 -20.74 -24.81
C GLU A 280 78.27 -20.15 -26.10
N SER A 281 77.47 -19.46 -26.91
CA SER A 281 77.94 -18.72 -28.09
C SER A 281 79.01 -17.69 -27.72
N GLU A 282 78.82 -16.95 -26.62
CA GLU A 282 79.84 -16.03 -26.13
C GLU A 282 81.11 -16.74 -25.62
N ARG A 283 81.03 -17.96 -25.06
CA ARG A 283 82.21 -18.72 -24.61
C ARG A 283 83.05 -19.12 -25.81
N LEU A 284 82.45 -19.80 -26.79
CA LEU A 284 83.12 -20.18 -28.04
C LEU A 284 83.76 -18.99 -28.76
N LYS A 285 83.13 -17.80 -28.69
CA LYS A 285 83.69 -16.56 -29.25
C LYS A 285 84.94 -16.05 -28.49
N ARG A 286 85.03 -16.27 -27.18
CA ARG A 286 86.25 -15.97 -26.38
C ARG A 286 87.35 -16.98 -26.68
N ASP A 287 87.00 -18.25 -26.82
CA ASP A 287 87.94 -19.34 -27.07
C ASP A 287 88.60 -19.21 -28.45
N LEU A 288 87.83 -18.84 -29.48
CA LEU A 288 88.36 -18.50 -30.81
C LEU A 288 89.33 -17.30 -30.77
N GLN A 289 89.06 -16.29 -29.94
CA GLN A 289 89.97 -15.16 -29.77
C GLN A 289 91.26 -15.52 -29.02
N MET A 290 91.29 -16.61 -28.25
CA MET A 290 92.54 -17.13 -27.67
C MET A 290 93.39 -17.82 -28.74
N LEU A 291 92.80 -18.73 -29.51
CA LEU A 291 93.48 -19.43 -30.63
C LEU A 291 94.08 -18.45 -31.67
N GLN A 292 93.40 -17.34 -31.95
CA GLN A 292 93.93 -16.30 -32.85
C GLN A 292 95.23 -15.68 -32.33
N ARG A 293 95.33 -15.42 -31.02
CA ARG A 293 96.56 -14.87 -30.42
C ARG A 293 97.70 -15.88 -30.45
N GLU A 294 97.41 -17.16 -30.19
CA GLU A 294 98.41 -18.24 -30.24
C GLU A 294 98.99 -18.43 -31.66
N HIS A 295 98.18 -18.20 -32.70
CA HIS A 295 98.63 -18.22 -34.10
C HIS A 295 99.59 -17.05 -34.42
N ASP A 296 99.27 -15.84 -33.97
CA ASP A 296 100.08 -14.65 -34.25
C ASP A 296 101.44 -14.67 -33.50
N ASP A 297 101.45 -15.25 -32.30
CA ASP A 297 102.68 -15.51 -31.51
C ASP A 297 103.64 -16.50 -32.20
N LEU A 298 103.10 -17.45 -32.98
CA LEU A 298 103.88 -18.40 -33.77
C LEU A 298 104.47 -17.76 -35.05
N LEU A 299 103.75 -16.82 -35.67
CA LEU A 299 104.25 -16.04 -36.81
C LEU A 299 105.49 -15.23 -36.43
N SER A 300 105.46 -14.51 -35.30
CA SER A 300 106.61 -13.68 -34.88
C SER A 300 107.91 -14.49 -34.70
N ARG A 301 107.82 -15.76 -34.31
CA ARG A 301 108.99 -16.67 -34.13
C ARG A 301 109.52 -17.23 -35.45
N PHE A 302 108.74 -17.19 -36.52
CA PHE A 302 109.20 -17.54 -37.86
C PHE A 302 110.10 -16.43 -38.41
N ASP A 303 109.69 -15.17 -38.26
CA ASP A 303 110.42 -14.02 -38.79
C ASP A 303 111.80 -13.84 -38.14
N GLU A 304 111.94 -14.08 -36.83
CA GLU A 304 113.23 -14.08 -36.12
C GLU A 304 114.27 -15.02 -36.74
N ASN A 305 113.85 -16.20 -37.22
CA ASN A 305 114.74 -17.14 -37.90
C ASN A 305 115.22 -16.63 -39.28
N THR A 306 114.44 -15.78 -39.95
CA THR A 306 114.83 -15.25 -41.27
C THR A 306 116.00 -14.27 -41.19
N ALA A 307 116.14 -13.55 -40.07
CA ALA A 307 117.23 -12.60 -39.85
C ALA A 307 118.62 -13.26 -39.87
N GLY A 308 118.71 -14.53 -39.45
CA GLY A 308 119.95 -15.33 -39.49
C GLY A 308 120.49 -15.60 -40.90
N SER A 309 119.73 -15.28 -41.96
CA SER A 309 120.20 -15.40 -43.35
C SER A 309 121.19 -14.29 -43.76
N GLY A 310 121.37 -13.25 -42.92
CA GLY A 310 122.15 -12.05 -43.24
C GLY A 310 123.59 -12.31 -43.71
N ASP A 311 124.28 -13.31 -43.17
CA ASP A 311 125.68 -13.62 -43.52
C ASP A 311 125.84 -14.08 -45.00
N LEU A 312 124.78 -14.62 -45.62
CA LEU A 312 124.81 -14.93 -47.05
C LEU A 312 124.90 -13.66 -47.92
N ASN A 313 124.49 -12.51 -47.40
CA ASN A 313 124.37 -11.27 -48.19
C ASN A 313 125.72 -10.57 -48.42
N GLN A 314 126.82 -11.05 -47.84
CA GLN A 314 128.17 -10.69 -48.32
C GLN A 314 128.38 -11.14 -49.79
N LYS A 315 127.58 -12.11 -50.27
CA LYS A 315 127.50 -12.54 -51.68
C LYS A 315 126.68 -11.57 -52.56
N ILE A 316 125.80 -10.76 -51.98
CA ILE A 316 125.00 -9.72 -52.69
C ILE A 316 125.86 -8.50 -53.05
N ALA A 317 127.04 -8.32 -52.45
CA ALA A 317 128.03 -7.33 -52.91
C ALA A 317 128.38 -7.51 -54.40
N LEU A 318 128.35 -8.74 -54.92
CA LEU A 318 128.56 -9.03 -56.35
C LEU A 318 127.36 -8.62 -57.22
N LEU A 319 126.13 -8.87 -56.73
CA LEU A 319 124.86 -8.46 -57.37
C LEU A 319 124.59 -6.95 -57.26
N THR A 320 125.39 -6.22 -56.50
CA THR A 320 125.27 -4.76 -56.36
C THR A 320 125.77 -4.02 -57.60
N ALA A 321 126.53 -4.69 -58.48
CA ALA A 321 126.87 -4.17 -59.81
C ALA A 321 125.64 -4.18 -60.75
N ASP A 322 124.94 -5.32 -60.89
CA ASP A 322 123.70 -5.40 -61.70
C ASP A 322 122.60 -4.45 -61.21
N LYS A 323 122.57 -4.20 -59.89
CA LYS A 323 121.60 -3.31 -59.25
C LYS A 323 121.62 -1.87 -59.81
N THR A 324 122.79 -1.33 -60.18
CA THR A 324 122.87 0.07 -60.66
C THR A 324 122.18 0.23 -62.02
N PHE A 325 122.39 -0.72 -62.94
CA PHE A 325 121.74 -0.75 -64.25
C PHE A 325 120.21 -0.83 -64.15
N LEU A 326 119.69 -1.56 -63.17
CA LEU A 326 118.25 -1.66 -62.89
C LEU A 326 117.67 -0.43 -62.16
N GLN A 327 118.49 0.39 -61.51
CA GLN A 327 118.01 1.59 -60.81
C GLN A 327 117.64 2.74 -61.76
N ASP A 328 118.31 2.87 -62.92
CA ASP A 328 117.95 3.89 -63.93
C ASP A 328 116.64 3.56 -64.67
N ALA A 329 116.26 2.27 -64.76
CA ALA A 329 114.95 1.86 -65.26
C ALA A 329 113.82 2.09 -64.25
N LYS A 330 114.13 2.12 -62.95
CA LYS A 330 113.14 2.26 -61.86
C LYS A 330 112.59 3.68 -61.76
N THR A 331 113.44 4.71 -61.93
CA THR A 331 113.04 6.12 -61.77
C THR A 331 111.95 6.55 -62.75
N GLN A 332 112.01 6.07 -64.00
CA GLN A 332 111.00 6.36 -65.05
C GLN A 332 109.62 5.79 -64.71
N LEU A 333 109.54 4.69 -63.95
CA LEU A 333 108.27 4.10 -63.49
C LEU A 333 107.71 4.83 -62.26
N GLU A 334 108.57 5.34 -61.38
CA GLU A 334 108.14 6.09 -60.20
C GLU A 334 107.45 7.42 -60.56
N GLU A 335 107.86 8.05 -61.66
CA GLU A 335 107.22 9.27 -62.19
C GLU A 335 105.80 9.02 -62.74
N GLN A 336 105.57 7.88 -63.40
CA GLN A 336 104.21 7.47 -63.82
C GLN A 336 103.29 7.13 -62.64
N VAL A 337 103.84 6.55 -61.57
CA VAL A 337 103.08 6.28 -60.34
C VAL A 337 102.71 7.58 -59.60
N ALA A 338 103.52 8.64 -59.71
CA ALA A 338 103.21 9.94 -59.10
C ALA A 338 101.99 10.62 -59.75
N THR A 339 101.87 10.60 -61.09
CA THR A 339 100.74 11.21 -61.80
C THR A 339 99.43 10.44 -61.64
N MET A 340 99.48 9.12 -61.48
CA MET A 340 98.30 8.31 -61.13
C MET A 340 97.80 8.60 -59.71
N ARG A 341 98.69 8.97 -58.77
CA ARG A 341 98.31 9.31 -57.39
C ARG A 341 97.63 10.68 -57.26
N SER A 342 98.01 11.68 -58.06
CA SER A 342 97.33 13.00 -58.02
C SER A 342 95.88 12.91 -58.49
N SER A 343 95.62 12.19 -59.59
CA SER A 343 94.25 11.97 -60.08
C SER A 343 93.39 11.13 -59.12
N GLN A 344 93.98 10.18 -58.39
CA GLN A 344 93.31 9.46 -57.31
C GLN A 344 92.88 10.41 -56.16
N LEU A 345 93.74 11.34 -55.74
CA LEU A 345 93.42 12.30 -54.68
C LEU A 345 92.32 13.28 -55.10
N GLU A 346 92.34 13.76 -56.34
CA GLU A 346 91.25 14.58 -56.90
C GLU A 346 89.91 13.84 -56.94
N LEU A 347 89.91 12.55 -57.26
CA LEU A 347 88.70 11.71 -57.24
C LEU A 347 88.19 11.52 -55.81
N GLN A 348 89.10 11.31 -54.84
CA GLN A 348 88.73 11.20 -53.42
C GLN A 348 88.10 12.49 -52.90
N GLU A 349 88.65 13.67 -53.24
CA GLU A 349 88.07 14.95 -52.85
C GLU A 349 86.66 15.17 -53.44
N LYS A 350 86.44 14.74 -54.70
CA LYS A 350 85.13 14.78 -55.37
C LYS A 350 84.12 13.82 -54.72
N VAL A 351 84.55 12.64 -54.26
CA VAL A 351 83.71 11.71 -53.49
C VAL A 351 83.33 12.30 -52.13
N ASN A 352 84.29 12.83 -51.37
CA ASN A 352 84.03 13.45 -50.07
C ASN A 352 83.01 14.61 -50.18
N LYS A 353 83.16 15.49 -51.19
CA LYS A 353 82.24 16.61 -51.49
C LYS A 353 80.84 16.19 -51.97
N LEU A 354 80.67 14.92 -52.37
CA LEU A 354 79.35 14.35 -52.68
C LEU A 354 78.72 13.68 -51.46
N GLN A 355 79.52 13.06 -50.58
CA GLN A 355 79.06 12.52 -49.30
C GLN A 355 78.58 13.64 -48.36
N GLU A 356 79.36 14.71 -48.21
CA GLU A 356 79.00 15.90 -47.42
C GLU A 356 77.60 16.44 -47.82
N LYS A 357 77.34 16.62 -49.11
CA LYS A 357 76.04 17.07 -49.65
C LYS A 357 74.91 16.05 -49.47
N HIS A 358 75.22 14.76 -49.52
CA HIS A 358 74.25 13.70 -49.28
C HIS A 358 73.81 13.69 -47.80
N ASP A 359 74.78 13.82 -46.90
CA ASP A 359 74.54 13.78 -45.45
C ASP A 359 73.88 15.08 -44.97
N ASP A 360 74.23 16.24 -45.54
CA ASP A 360 73.46 17.50 -45.41
C ASP A 360 72.00 17.30 -45.83
N SER A 361 71.76 16.67 -46.98
CA SER A 361 70.39 16.44 -47.51
C SER A 361 69.59 15.48 -46.62
N LEU A 362 70.24 14.47 -46.05
CA LEU A 362 69.65 13.59 -45.04
C LEU A 362 69.35 14.32 -43.73
N SER A 363 70.23 15.22 -43.28
CA SER A 363 70.01 16.01 -42.07
C SER A 363 68.78 16.92 -42.21
N GLN A 364 68.61 17.57 -43.36
CA GLN A 364 67.44 18.43 -43.64
C GLN A 364 66.15 17.61 -43.75
N SER A 365 66.20 16.46 -44.42
CA SER A 365 65.05 15.55 -44.54
C SER A 365 64.60 15.02 -43.17
N THR A 366 65.55 14.56 -42.34
CA THR A 366 65.25 14.06 -40.98
C THR A 366 64.84 15.17 -40.02
N GLN A 367 65.37 16.39 -40.16
CA GLN A 367 64.90 17.56 -39.41
C GLN A 367 63.43 17.88 -39.73
N LEU A 368 63.06 18.00 -41.02
CA LEU A 368 61.68 18.25 -41.43
C LEU A 368 60.73 17.12 -41.00
N GLN A 369 61.19 15.86 -41.01
CA GLN A 369 60.43 14.73 -40.47
C GLN A 369 60.22 14.84 -38.95
N ASN A 370 61.24 15.26 -38.20
CA ASN A 370 61.13 15.45 -36.74
C ASN A 370 60.27 16.66 -36.37
N GLU A 371 60.38 17.78 -37.07
CA GLU A 371 59.55 18.98 -36.87
C GLU A 371 58.06 18.69 -37.14
N THR A 372 57.75 17.98 -38.24
CA THR A 372 56.37 17.58 -38.54
C THR A 372 55.86 16.56 -37.52
N ARG A 373 56.67 15.58 -37.08
CA ARG A 373 56.28 14.63 -36.02
C ARG A 373 55.98 15.35 -34.70
N LEU A 374 56.86 16.24 -34.26
CA LEU A 374 56.71 17.03 -33.03
C LEU A 374 55.44 17.90 -33.05
N HIS A 375 55.11 18.48 -34.21
CA HIS A 375 53.86 19.25 -34.37
C HIS A 375 52.61 18.35 -34.22
N PHE A 376 52.64 17.11 -34.73
CA PHE A 376 51.52 16.17 -34.53
C PHE A 376 51.46 15.61 -33.11
N GLU A 377 52.60 15.27 -32.49
CA GLU A 377 52.70 14.87 -31.08
C GLU A 377 52.10 15.95 -30.18
N LYS A 378 52.60 17.19 -30.28
CA LYS A 378 52.08 18.32 -29.51
C LYS A 378 50.59 18.57 -29.75
N LYS A 379 50.12 18.47 -31.00
CA LYS A 379 48.69 18.65 -31.30
C LYS A 379 47.82 17.53 -30.69
N LEU A 380 48.33 16.31 -30.60
CA LEU A 380 47.63 15.22 -29.91
C LEU A 380 47.61 15.45 -28.39
N ASP A 381 48.68 15.97 -27.80
CA ASP A 381 48.72 16.37 -26.39
C ASP A 381 47.77 17.55 -26.09
N ASP A 382 47.73 18.56 -26.96
CA ASP A 382 46.82 19.71 -26.89
C ASP A 382 45.33 19.28 -26.98
N GLU A 383 44.99 18.26 -27.77
CA GLU A 383 43.62 17.71 -27.80
C GLU A 383 43.34 16.75 -26.63
N MET A 384 44.30 15.89 -26.25
CA MET A 384 44.16 14.98 -25.11
C MET A 384 43.95 15.74 -23.80
N THR A 385 44.68 16.84 -23.59
CA THR A 385 44.50 17.73 -22.42
C THR A 385 43.11 18.39 -22.42
N LYS A 386 42.60 18.87 -23.56
CA LYS A 386 41.22 19.37 -23.68
C LYS A 386 40.19 18.27 -23.34
N PHE A 387 40.36 17.05 -23.84
CA PHE A 387 39.47 15.93 -23.52
C PHE A 387 39.51 15.56 -22.03
N MET A 388 40.69 15.53 -21.41
CA MET A 388 40.83 15.33 -19.96
C MET A 388 40.17 16.45 -19.15
N GLU A 389 40.32 17.71 -19.56
CA GLU A 389 39.74 18.85 -18.86
C GLU A 389 38.21 18.94 -19.03
N LEU A 390 37.67 18.62 -20.20
CA LEU A 390 36.22 18.49 -20.42
C LEU A 390 35.64 17.31 -19.62
N SER A 391 36.32 16.16 -19.63
CA SER A 391 35.94 14.99 -18.83
C SER A 391 35.95 15.29 -17.33
N LYS A 392 36.98 16.01 -16.83
CA LYS A 392 37.06 16.47 -15.45
C LYS A 392 35.87 17.38 -15.09
N ARG A 393 35.58 18.41 -15.90
CA ARG A 393 34.41 19.30 -15.70
C ARG A 393 33.09 18.54 -15.69
N GLU A 394 32.95 17.51 -16.51
CA GLU A 394 31.73 16.68 -16.56
C GLU A 394 31.60 15.77 -15.34
N ILE A 395 32.70 15.17 -14.88
CA ILE A 395 32.72 14.40 -13.61
C ILE A 395 32.40 15.32 -12.41
N GLU A 396 32.89 16.56 -12.42
CA GLU A 396 32.60 17.57 -11.41
C GLU A 396 31.13 18.02 -11.45
N ARG A 397 30.53 18.20 -12.64
CA ARG A 397 29.08 18.41 -12.79
C ARG A 397 28.28 17.22 -12.24
N ILE A 398 28.54 16.00 -12.72
CA ILE A 398 27.83 14.78 -12.29
C ILE A 398 27.94 14.57 -10.77
N ARG A 399 29.11 14.87 -10.17
CA ARG A 399 29.29 14.86 -8.72
C ARG A 399 28.42 15.89 -8.01
N ASN A 400 28.39 17.13 -8.49
CA ASN A 400 27.64 18.22 -7.87
C ASN A 400 26.13 18.02 -8.02
N ASP A 401 25.66 17.66 -9.22
CA ASP A 401 24.26 17.34 -9.50
C ASP A 401 23.80 16.13 -8.68
N GLY A 402 24.65 15.09 -8.59
CA GLY A 402 24.44 13.94 -7.71
C GLY A 402 24.34 14.33 -6.23
N GLN A 403 25.22 15.20 -5.74
CA GLN A 403 25.15 15.73 -4.37
C GLN A 403 23.84 16.49 -4.13
N VAL A 404 23.43 17.37 -5.04
CA VAL A 404 22.17 18.13 -4.94
C VAL A 404 20.94 17.19 -4.97
N VAL A 405 20.97 16.12 -5.76
CA VAL A 405 19.93 15.08 -5.74
C VAL A 405 19.92 14.35 -4.40
N TYR A 406 21.06 13.86 -3.90
CA TYR A 406 21.12 13.19 -2.59
C TYR A 406 20.68 14.10 -1.44
N GLU A 407 21.04 15.39 -1.44
CA GLU A 407 20.59 16.35 -0.43
C GLU A 407 19.08 16.61 -0.51
N ARG A 408 18.54 16.73 -1.73
CA ARG A 408 17.09 16.88 -1.97
C ARG A 408 16.31 15.64 -1.54
N GLU A 409 16.79 14.44 -1.85
CA GLU A 409 16.14 13.18 -1.46
C GLU A 409 16.21 12.97 0.05
N ASN A 410 17.37 13.19 0.69
CA ASN A 410 17.48 13.16 2.16
C ASN A 410 16.59 14.20 2.83
N ARG A 411 16.38 15.37 2.22
CA ARG A 411 15.45 16.38 2.72
C ARG A 411 14.00 15.90 2.60
N LEU A 412 13.58 15.39 1.44
CA LEU A 412 12.22 14.86 1.24
C LEU A 412 11.92 13.66 2.15
N LEU A 413 12.90 12.79 2.40
CA LEU A 413 12.77 11.68 3.35
C LEU A 413 12.64 12.16 4.80
N LYS A 414 13.33 13.24 5.19
CA LYS A 414 13.14 13.89 6.51
C LYS A 414 11.77 14.55 6.62
N GLU A 415 11.35 15.32 5.62
CA GLU A 415 10.04 15.97 5.60
C GLU A 415 8.91 14.93 5.66
N ALA A 416 8.99 13.83 4.88
CA ALA A 416 8.04 12.73 4.94
C ALA A 416 8.05 11.96 6.27
N ARG A 417 9.22 11.74 6.89
CA ARG A 417 9.33 11.18 8.24
C ARG A 417 8.65 12.08 9.27
N ASP A 418 8.89 13.39 9.19
CA ASP A 418 8.39 14.36 10.17
C ASP A 418 6.88 14.55 10.03
N ASP A 419 6.33 14.46 8.82
CA ASP A 419 4.88 14.40 8.60
C ASP A 419 4.28 13.07 9.10
N ALA A 420 4.96 11.93 8.90
CA ALA A 420 4.53 10.66 9.48
C ALA A 420 4.53 10.68 11.02
N LEU A 421 5.52 11.33 11.66
CA LEU A 421 5.55 11.52 13.11
C LEU A 421 4.40 12.40 13.61
N LYS A 422 4.08 13.51 12.92
CA LYS A 422 2.87 14.32 13.22
C LYS A 422 1.58 13.51 13.08
N HIS A 423 1.51 12.61 12.09
CA HIS A 423 0.37 11.71 11.94
C HIS A 423 0.26 10.71 13.10
N VAL A 424 1.38 10.18 13.60
CA VAL A 424 1.39 9.32 14.81
C VAL A 424 0.95 10.12 16.05
N GLU A 425 1.48 11.33 16.26
CA GLU A 425 1.09 12.22 17.37
C GLU A 425 -0.41 12.57 17.36
N VAL A 426 -0.97 12.87 16.19
CA VAL A 426 -2.41 13.12 15.99
C VAL A 426 -3.26 11.85 16.19
N LEU A 427 -2.71 10.66 15.93
CA LEU A 427 -3.40 9.39 16.21
C LEU A 427 -3.31 9.00 17.68
N GLN A 428 -2.20 9.28 18.36
CA GLN A 428 -2.03 9.09 19.81
C GLN A 428 -2.97 10.00 20.59
N THR A 429 -2.90 11.31 20.39
CA THR A 429 -3.81 12.28 21.05
C THR A 429 -5.30 11.98 20.78
N ARG A 430 -5.64 11.38 19.63
CA ARG A 430 -6.99 10.88 19.35
C ARG A 430 -7.32 9.58 20.08
N LEU A 431 -6.36 8.66 20.22
CA LEU A 431 -6.51 7.43 21.02
C LEU A 431 -6.73 7.79 22.49
N ASP A 432 -5.89 8.65 23.05
CA ASP A 432 -5.98 9.15 24.44
C ASP A 432 -7.34 9.81 24.69
N SER A 433 -7.82 10.63 23.75
CA SER A 433 -9.15 11.26 23.80
C SER A 433 -10.30 10.25 23.73
N VAL A 434 -10.14 9.15 22.99
CA VAL A 434 -11.15 8.07 22.91
C VAL A 434 -11.13 7.19 24.16
N GLN A 435 -9.95 6.92 24.73
CA GLN A 435 -9.80 6.24 26.01
C GLN A 435 -10.41 7.07 27.14
N SER A 436 -10.07 8.35 27.28
CA SER A 436 -10.68 9.25 28.27
C SER A 436 -12.21 9.29 28.16
N ALA A 437 -12.77 9.37 26.94
CA ALA A 437 -14.22 9.36 26.72
C ALA A 437 -14.87 7.99 26.99
N HIS A 438 -14.12 6.89 26.83
CA HIS A 438 -14.57 5.55 27.19
C HIS A 438 -14.57 5.36 28.72
N ASP A 439 -13.54 5.85 29.40
CA ASP A 439 -13.37 5.70 30.85
C ASP A 439 -14.31 6.63 31.64
N GLU A 440 -14.55 7.86 31.14
CA GLU A 440 -15.65 8.71 31.59
C GLU A 440 -17.01 8.02 31.44
N ARG A 441 -17.26 7.35 30.30
CA ARG A 441 -18.50 6.62 30.07
C ARG A 441 -18.62 5.40 30.98
N LEU A 442 -17.56 4.62 31.18
CA LEU A 442 -17.54 3.51 32.14
C LEU A 442 -17.88 4.02 33.54
N LYS A 443 -17.19 5.07 34.00
CA LYS A 443 -17.43 5.70 35.30
C LYS A 443 -18.89 6.14 35.46
N LEU A 444 -19.46 6.84 34.47
CA LEU A 444 -20.87 7.22 34.50
C LEU A 444 -21.80 6.00 34.58
N THR A 445 -21.56 4.95 33.80
CA THR A 445 -22.39 3.72 33.90
C THR A 445 -22.22 2.98 35.23
N LEU A 446 -21.05 3.04 35.87
CA LEU A 446 -20.84 2.49 37.22
C LEU A 446 -21.54 3.33 38.29
N GLU A 447 -21.54 4.66 38.17
CA GLU A 447 -22.30 5.56 39.04
C GLU A 447 -23.82 5.38 38.87
N GLU A 448 -24.31 5.24 37.63
CA GLU A 448 -25.70 4.85 37.32
C GLU A 448 -26.06 3.51 37.98
N LYS A 449 -25.25 2.46 37.82
CA LYS A 449 -25.51 1.16 38.46
C LYS A 449 -25.47 1.26 39.98
N ALA A 450 -24.54 2.00 40.56
CA ALA A 450 -24.45 2.20 42.01
C ALA A 450 -25.64 2.99 42.58
N THR A 451 -26.19 3.96 41.84
CA THR A 451 -27.46 4.63 42.24
C THR A 451 -28.66 3.70 42.08
N SER A 452 -28.72 2.90 41.01
CA SER A 452 -29.79 1.92 40.80
C SER A 452 -29.81 0.85 41.89
N VAL A 453 -28.65 0.37 42.35
CA VAL A 453 -28.55 -0.58 43.47
C VAL A 453 -29.01 0.08 44.77
N ARG A 454 -28.54 1.29 45.10
CA ARG A 454 -29.00 2.02 46.30
C ARG A 454 -30.51 2.26 46.30
N ASN A 455 -31.11 2.60 45.16
CA ASN A 455 -32.55 2.76 45.04
C ASN A 455 -33.30 1.44 45.28
N GLY A 456 -32.78 0.32 44.75
CA GLY A 456 -33.32 -1.01 45.02
C GLY A 456 -33.20 -1.44 46.49
N SER A 457 -32.07 -1.14 47.14
CA SER A 457 -31.90 -1.36 48.59
C SER A 457 -32.92 -0.58 49.41
N LEU A 458 -33.12 0.71 49.10
CA LEU A 458 -34.13 1.54 49.77
C LEU A 458 -35.57 1.03 49.52
N GLU A 459 -35.87 0.52 48.32
CA GLU A 459 -37.16 -0.12 48.04
C GLU A 459 -37.35 -1.41 48.85
N ILE A 460 -36.32 -2.24 48.98
CA ILE A 460 -36.33 -3.45 49.82
C ILE A 460 -36.51 -3.10 51.29
N GLU A 461 -35.81 -2.09 51.81
CA GLU A 461 -35.99 -1.57 53.18
C GLU A 461 -37.42 -1.05 53.41
N MET A 462 -37.97 -0.27 52.48
CA MET A 462 -39.35 0.22 52.55
C MET A 462 -40.40 -0.90 52.48
N LEU A 463 -40.17 -1.93 51.66
CA LEU A 463 -41.04 -3.11 51.60
C LEU A 463 -40.95 -3.93 52.89
N THR A 464 -39.75 -4.07 53.45
CA THR A 464 -39.52 -4.76 54.73
C THR A 464 -40.23 -4.04 55.88
N HIS A 465 -40.10 -2.72 55.97
CA HIS A 465 -40.86 -1.90 56.94
C HIS A 465 -42.37 -2.00 56.77
N LYS A 466 -42.89 -2.09 55.54
CA LYS A 466 -44.33 -2.35 55.29
C LYS A 466 -44.73 -3.74 55.78
N VAL A 467 -43.91 -4.77 55.55
CA VAL A 467 -44.17 -6.14 56.01
C VAL A 467 -44.21 -6.20 57.55
N GLU A 468 -43.26 -5.57 58.25
CA GLU A 468 -43.29 -5.52 59.72
C GLU A 468 -44.49 -4.70 60.24
N ALA A 469 -44.82 -3.56 59.63
CA ALA A 469 -46.02 -2.80 60.01
C ALA A 469 -47.32 -3.61 59.79
N HIS A 470 -47.40 -4.40 58.71
CA HIS A 470 -48.54 -5.29 58.48
C HIS A 470 -48.57 -6.49 59.44
N LYS A 471 -47.42 -7.02 59.88
CA LYS A 471 -47.34 -8.03 60.95
C LYS A 471 -47.79 -7.46 62.30
N GLU A 472 -47.38 -6.24 62.65
CA GLU A 472 -47.85 -5.55 63.87
C GLU A 472 -49.37 -5.36 63.86
N GLU A 473 -49.93 -4.84 62.76
CA GLU A 473 -51.37 -4.64 62.64
C GLU A 473 -52.14 -5.97 62.60
N PHE A 474 -51.58 -7.02 62.00
CA PHE A 474 -52.16 -8.36 62.04
C PHE A 474 -52.18 -8.92 63.47
N ALA A 475 -51.09 -8.82 64.23
CA ALA A 475 -51.03 -9.23 65.63
C ALA A 475 -51.95 -8.38 66.54
N ARG A 476 -52.13 -7.09 66.24
CA ARG A 476 -53.16 -6.24 66.88
C ARG A 476 -54.57 -6.71 66.55
N LEU A 477 -54.83 -7.15 65.32
CA LEU A 477 -56.13 -7.68 64.91
C LEU A 477 -56.43 -9.07 65.52
N GLU A 478 -55.42 -9.93 65.65
CA GLU A 478 -55.54 -11.21 66.36
C GLU A 478 -55.79 -11.01 67.87
N THR A 479 -55.02 -10.14 68.53
CA THR A 479 -55.22 -9.86 69.96
C THR A 479 -56.55 -9.16 70.25
N THR A 480 -57.02 -8.26 69.39
CA THR A 480 -58.33 -7.62 69.55
C THR A 480 -59.50 -8.56 69.21
N SER A 481 -59.36 -9.43 68.21
CA SER A 481 -60.40 -10.42 67.87
C SER A 481 -60.50 -11.52 68.92
N THR A 482 -59.40 -12.07 69.43
CA THR A 482 -59.40 -13.03 70.55
C THR A 482 -59.93 -12.40 71.85
N THR A 483 -59.60 -11.14 72.14
CA THR A 483 -60.21 -10.38 73.24
C THR A 483 -61.72 -10.22 73.05
N ARG A 484 -62.19 -9.98 71.81
CA ARG A 484 -63.62 -9.87 71.52
C ARG A 484 -64.36 -11.21 71.57
N ILE A 485 -63.72 -12.31 71.16
CA ILE A 485 -64.26 -13.67 71.27
C ILE A 485 -64.44 -14.02 72.74
N THR A 486 -63.40 -13.87 73.57
CA THR A 486 -63.48 -14.15 75.02
C THR A 486 -64.47 -13.24 75.76
N GLN A 487 -64.63 -11.98 75.34
CA GLN A 487 -65.72 -11.10 75.84
C GLN A 487 -67.11 -11.62 75.44
N LEU A 488 -67.29 -12.09 74.20
CA LEU A 488 -68.56 -12.65 73.74
C LEU A 488 -68.88 -13.97 74.45
N GLU A 489 -67.90 -14.86 74.63
CA GLU A 489 -68.04 -16.11 75.40
C GLU A 489 -68.42 -15.84 76.86
N ALA A 490 -67.76 -14.87 77.51
CA ALA A 490 -68.12 -14.44 78.85
C ALA A 490 -69.54 -13.85 78.91
N SER A 491 -69.95 -13.06 77.91
CA SER A 491 -71.31 -12.54 77.84
C SER A 491 -72.36 -13.63 77.62
N LEU A 492 -72.05 -14.65 76.80
CA LEU A 492 -72.91 -15.81 76.58
C LEU A 492 -73.06 -16.65 77.86
N GLU A 493 -72.00 -16.81 78.67
CA GLU A 493 -72.14 -17.51 79.94
C GLU A 493 -72.89 -16.67 81.00
N VAL A 494 -72.80 -15.34 80.96
CA VAL A 494 -73.65 -14.46 81.78
C VAL A 494 -75.13 -14.57 81.37
N GLU A 495 -75.47 -14.52 80.07
CA GLU A 495 -76.86 -14.70 79.63
C GLU A 495 -77.36 -16.13 79.85
N ARG A 496 -76.50 -17.16 79.76
CA ARG A 496 -76.83 -18.54 80.18
C ARG A 496 -77.08 -18.63 81.69
N ASN A 497 -76.33 -17.92 82.52
CA ASN A 497 -76.55 -17.93 83.97
C ASN A 497 -77.84 -17.20 84.32
N LYS A 498 -78.17 -16.08 83.66
CA LYS A 498 -79.51 -15.46 83.75
C LYS A 498 -80.61 -16.40 83.27
N LEU A 499 -80.38 -17.19 82.22
CA LEU A 499 -81.35 -18.18 81.75
C LEU A 499 -81.57 -19.26 82.82
N LYS A 500 -80.50 -19.80 83.42
CA LYS A 500 -80.59 -20.73 84.58
C LYS A 500 -81.30 -20.09 85.78
N GLU A 501 -81.08 -18.79 86.04
CA GLU A 501 -81.78 -18.03 87.08
C GLU A 501 -83.27 -17.87 86.75
N TYR A 502 -83.65 -17.64 85.48
CA TYR A 502 -85.05 -17.61 85.06
C TYR A 502 -85.69 -19.02 85.07
N GLU A 503 -84.99 -20.07 84.68
CA GLU A 503 -85.43 -21.47 84.79
C GLU A 503 -85.67 -21.86 86.27
N LEU A 504 -84.78 -21.43 87.18
CA LEU A 504 -84.97 -21.58 88.63
C LEU A 504 -86.15 -20.75 89.15
N LEU A 505 -86.31 -19.51 88.68
CA LEU A 505 -87.44 -18.65 89.03
C LEU A 505 -88.77 -19.22 88.51
N GLU A 506 -88.77 -19.87 87.34
CA GLU A 506 -89.91 -20.57 86.77
C GLU A 506 -90.25 -21.83 87.60
N ILE A 507 -89.25 -22.62 88.01
CA ILE A 507 -89.42 -23.73 88.94
C ILE A 507 -89.94 -23.28 90.31
N ASP A 508 -89.49 -22.13 90.83
CA ASP A 508 -89.97 -21.59 92.11
C ASP A 508 -91.33 -20.87 91.99
N LEU A 509 -91.67 -20.33 90.81
CA LEU A 509 -93.02 -19.87 90.48
C LEU A 509 -93.99 -21.06 90.36
N ASP A 510 -93.59 -22.15 89.71
CA ASP A 510 -94.38 -23.39 89.66
C ASP A 510 -94.56 -23.99 91.05
N LYS A 511 -93.53 -23.99 91.91
CA LYS A 511 -93.70 -24.35 93.34
C LYS A 511 -94.65 -23.40 94.07
N ALA A 512 -94.56 -22.09 93.83
CA ALA A 512 -95.44 -21.12 94.47
C ALA A 512 -96.89 -21.27 94.01
N VAL A 513 -97.13 -21.57 92.72
CA VAL A 513 -98.45 -21.87 92.16
C VAL A 513 -98.97 -23.21 92.68
N MET A 514 -98.13 -24.25 92.76
CA MET A 514 -98.46 -25.53 93.38
C MET A 514 -98.83 -25.36 94.87
N GLN A 515 -98.06 -24.58 95.63
CA GLN A 515 -98.35 -24.27 97.05
C GLN A 515 -99.60 -23.41 97.21
N THR A 516 -99.86 -22.47 96.29
CA THR A 516 -101.12 -21.70 96.27
C THR A 516 -102.31 -22.63 95.92
N GLY A 517 -102.09 -23.66 95.09
CA GLY A 517 -103.05 -24.72 94.81
C GLY A 517 -103.29 -25.67 95.99
N GLU A 518 -102.24 -26.08 96.72
CA GLU A 518 -102.36 -26.88 97.95
C GLU A 518 -103.08 -26.11 99.08
N ILE A 519 -102.88 -24.80 99.16
CA ILE A 519 -103.62 -23.91 100.06
C ILE A 519 -105.08 -23.76 99.62
N ALA A 520 -105.36 -23.71 98.31
CA ALA A 520 -106.71 -23.65 97.76
C ALA A 520 -107.51 -24.99 97.85
N ALA A 521 -106.88 -26.08 98.30
CA ALA A 521 -107.46 -27.42 98.31
C ALA A 521 -107.76 -27.98 99.73
N ARG A 522 -107.74 -27.14 100.78
CA ARG A 522 -107.86 -27.63 102.17
C ARG A 522 -108.75 -26.81 103.13
N GLU A 523 -109.60 -25.92 102.64
CA GLU A 523 -110.57 -25.17 103.48
C GLU A 523 -112.02 -25.21 102.94
N GLU A 524 -112.58 -26.42 102.78
CA GLU A 524 -114.04 -26.65 102.70
C GLU A 524 -114.51 -27.62 103.81
N SER A 525 -114.53 -27.17 105.07
CA SER A 525 -115.41 -27.72 106.12
C SER A 525 -115.45 -26.87 107.40
N ASP A 526 -116.63 -26.30 107.67
CA ASP A 526 -117.26 -26.01 108.98
C ASP A 526 -116.50 -25.36 110.18
N ASP A 527 -117.04 -24.19 110.54
CA ASP A 527 -117.52 -23.78 111.87
C ASP A 527 -116.64 -23.10 112.95
N THR A 528 -117.16 -21.93 113.34
CA THR A 528 -117.19 -21.28 114.68
C THR A 528 -115.99 -20.50 115.26
N ASN A 529 -116.15 -19.17 115.15
CA ASN A 529 -115.99 -18.15 116.22
C ASN A 529 -114.60 -17.54 116.60
N THR A 530 -114.73 -16.28 117.04
CA THR A 530 -113.83 -15.46 117.89
C THR A 530 -112.58 -14.77 117.30
N ASP A 531 -112.82 -13.51 116.89
CA ASP A 531 -112.13 -12.28 117.31
C ASP A 531 -110.68 -11.91 116.86
N VAL A 532 -110.58 -10.72 116.22
CA VAL A 532 -109.59 -9.62 116.46
C VAL A 532 -108.09 -9.93 116.16
N SER A 533 -107.33 -9.16 115.36
CA SER A 533 -107.38 -7.71 115.06
C SER A 533 -106.77 -7.29 113.70
N ALA A 534 -106.94 -6.00 113.39
CA ALA A 534 -106.53 -5.21 112.22
C ALA A 534 -105.09 -5.36 111.67
N GLY A 535 -104.91 -5.04 110.37
CA GLY A 535 -103.58 -4.92 109.75
C GLY A 535 -103.45 -4.45 108.28
N VAL A 536 -104.51 -3.93 107.63
CA VAL A 536 -104.46 -3.61 106.18
C VAL A 536 -103.87 -2.22 105.91
N GLY A 537 -102.80 -2.17 105.11
CA GLY A 537 -102.47 -1.01 104.25
C GLY A 537 -101.02 -0.48 104.32
N SER A 538 -100.17 -0.89 103.37
CA SER A 538 -99.12 -0.07 102.73
C SER A 538 -98.16 -0.88 101.83
N LYS A 539 -98.59 -1.25 100.61
CA LYS A 539 -97.69 -1.62 99.46
C LYS A 539 -98.30 -1.28 98.08
N LEU A 540 -98.92 -0.09 97.96
CA LEU A 540 -99.40 0.45 96.67
C LEU A 540 -98.64 1.73 96.26
N GLN A 541 -97.49 2.01 96.90
CA GLN A 541 -96.82 3.30 96.83
C GLN A 541 -95.65 3.36 95.82
N ASP A 542 -95.09 2.20 95.43
CA ASP A 542 -93.88 2.11 94.60
C ASP A 542 -94.13 2.23 93.08
N ALA A 543 -95.39 2.38 92.65
CA ALA A 543 -95.78 2.40 91.23
C ALA A 543 -95.88 3.82 90.60
N MET A 544 -95.58 4.90 91.34
CA MET A 544 -95.93 6.28 90.93
C MET A 544 -94.74 7.26 90.79
N THR A 545 -93.49 6.82 90.90
CA THR A 545 -92.31 7.71 90.91
C THR A 545 -91.74 8.06 89.53
N THR A 546 -92.34 7.56 88.44
CA THR A 546 -91.69 7.43 87.11
C THR A 546 -91.78 8.63 86.15
N PHE A 547 -92.41 9.76 86.52
CA PHE A 547 -92.72 10.86 85.58
C PHE A 547 -92.41 12.29 86.12
N GLY A 548 -91.21 12.50 86.66
CA GLY A 548 -90.87 13.75 87.40
C GLY A 548 -89.93 14.79 86.76
N ALA A 549 -89.21 14.51 85.66
CA ALA A 549 -87.98 15.27 85.34
C ALA A 549 -87.77 15.72 83.87
N ILE A 550 -88.34 16.86 83.48
CA ILE A 550 -87.91 17.62 82.26
C ILE A 550 -87.74 19.12 82.60
N PRO A 551 -86.50 19.64 82.75
CA PRO A 551 -86.24 21.04 83.07
C PRO A 551 -86.37 22.00 81.88
N THR A 552 -86.92 23.20 82.10
CA THR A 552 -87.15 24.21 81.05
C THR A 552 -86.14 25.39 81.07
N THR A 553 -86.11 26.12 79.96
CA THR A 553 -85.45 27.44 79.73
C THR A 553 -83.91 27.54 79.78
N THR A 554 -83.20 27.13 80.83
CA THR A 554 -81.75 27.40 80.95
C THR A 554 -80.91 26.73 79.87
N LYS A 555 -81.20 25.44 79.59
CA LYS A 555 -80.47 24.62 78.59
C LYS A 555 -80.47 25.25 77.19
N ARG A 556 -81.60 25.86 76.78
CA ARG A 556 -81.78 26.47 75.45
C ARG A 556 -80.87 27.68 75.22
N ARG A 557 -80.66 28.51 76.24
CA ARG A 557 -79.77 29.68 76.16
C ARG A 557 -78.30 29.26 76.08
N PHE A 558 -77.88 28.33 76.94
CA PHE A 558 -76.53 27.75 76.90
C PHE A 558 -76.22 27.07 75.57
N GLN A 559 -77.18 26.32 75.00
CA GLN A 559 -77.01 25.70 73.69
C GLN A 559 -76.82 26.72 72.56
N GLN A 560 -77.54 27.86 72.56
CA GLN A 560 -77.32 28.91 71.55
C GLN A 560 -75.95 29.58 71.67
N SER A 561 -75.48 29.89 72.89
CA SER A 561 -74.14 30.48 73.06
C SER A 561 -73.03 29.50 72.68
N VAL A 562 -73.16 28.22 73.02
CA VAL A 562 -72.19 27.17 72.63
C VAL A 562 -72.18 26.94 71.12
N LEU A 563 -73.34 26.89 70.45
CA LEU A 563 -73.41 26.73 68.99
C LEU A 563 -72.83 27.94 68.24
N LEU A 564 -72.98 29.15 68.79
CA LEU A 564 -72.36 30.36 68.22
C LEU A 564 -70.83 30.32 68.39
N ALA A 565 -70.33 29.96 69.58
CA ALA A 565 -68.91 29.81 69.85
C ALA A 565 -68.26 28.72 68.97
N GLN A 566 -68.91 27.55 68.82
CA GLN A 566 -68.47 26.49 67.92
C GLN A 566 -68.41 26.95 66.46
N ARG A 567 -69.37 27.76 66.01
CA ARG A 567 -69.37 28.30 64.64
C ARG A 567 -68.19 29.25 64.41
N VAL A 568 -67.91 30.15 65.35
CA VAL A 568 -66.76 31.07 65.28
C VAL A 568 -65.43 30.30 65.28
N VAL A 569 -65.26 29.32 66.19
CA VAL A 569 -64.06 28.48 66.23
C VAL A 569 -63.88 27.65 64.95
N LYS A 570 -64.98 27.17 64.34
CA LYS A 570 -64.91 26.47 63.06
C LYS A 570 -64.45 27.39 61.93
N SER A 571 -65.04 28.57 61.77
CA SER A 571 -64.61 29.55 60.76
C SER A 571 -63.18 30.05 60.99
N GLN A 572 -62.73 30.16 62.25
CA GLN A 572 -61.36 30.55 62.57
C GLN A 572 -60.34 29.47 62.20
N ARG A 573 -60.67 28.19 62.42
CA ARG A 573 -59.85 27.05 61.94
C ARG A 573 -59.82 26.98 60.41
N GLU A 574 -60.95 27.24 59.76
CA GLU A 574 -61.04 27.28 58.29
C GLU A 574 -60.22 28.43 57.71
N ALA A 575 -60.21 29.61 58.37
CA ALA A 575 -59.35 30.73 58.01
C ALA A 575 -57.86 30.39 58.18
N MET A 576 -57.42 29.89 59.35
CA MET A 576 -56.02 29.50 59.59
C MET A 576 -55.54 28.42 58.61
N ALA A 577 -56.40 27.46 58.24
CA ALA A 577 -56.08 26.42 57.26
C ALA A 577 -56.03 26.94 55.80
N LEU A 578 -56.62 28.10 55.52
CA LEU A 578 -56.47 28.81 54.23
C LEU A 578 -55.22 29.70 54.24
N GLU A 579 -54.92 30.38 55.34
CA GLU A 579 -53.67 31.15 55.53
C GLU A 579 -52.44 30.23 55.42
N GLN A 580 -52.45 29.06 56.05
CA GLN A 580 -51.36 28.09 55.94
C GLN A 580 -51.16 27.61 54.49
N LYS A 581 -52.24 27.31 53.77
CA LYS A 581 -52.16 26.96 52.33
C LYS A 581 -51.66 28.12 51.47
N LEU A 582 -51.92 29.37 51.86
CA LEU A 582 -51.37 30.55 51.20
C LEU A 582 -49.86 30.66 51.43
N THR A 583 -49.38 30.40 52.66
CA THR A 583 -47.93 30.39 52.96
C THR A 583 -47.20 29.24 52.27
N ASP A 584 -47.80 28.05 52.22
CA ASP A 584 -47.24 26.90 51.50
C ASP A 584 -47.09 27.22 50.00
N LYS A 585 -48.11 27.82 49.38
CA LYS A 585 -48.06 28.23 47.96
C LYS A 585 -47.14 29.41 47.70
N ALA A 586 -46.95 30.31 48.65
CA ALA A 586 -45.93 31.36 48.56
C ALA A 586 -44.50 30.77 48.57
N ALA A 587 -44.25 29.76 49.42
CA ALA A 587 -42.98 29.05 49.46
C ALA A 587 -42.71 28.27 48.15
N ASP A 588 -43.72 27.59 47.58
CA ASP A 588 -43.63 26.95 46.26
C ASP A 588 -43.22 27.96 45.17
N CYS A 589 -43.84 29.15 45.15
CA CYS A 589 -43.53 30.19 44.18
C CYS A 589 -42.08 30.69 44.32
N MET A 590 -41.63 30.95 45.55
CA MET A 590 -40.24 31.36 45.80
C MET A 590 -39.23 30.27 45.39
N GLY A 591 -39.54 29.00 45.62
CA GLY A 591 -38.71 27.88 45.15
C GLY A 591 -38.60 27.82 43.62
N LEU A 592 -39.73 28.00 42.92
CA LEU A 592 -39.75 28.06 41.45
C LEU A 592 -38.98 29.28 40.90
N GLU A 593 -39.07 30.45 41.54
CA GLU A 593 -38.28 31.62 41.16
C GLU A 593 -36.78 31.39 41.33
N GLN A 594 -36.34 30.74 42.42
CA GLN A 594 -34.94 30.37 42.62
C GLN A 594 -34.45 29.40 41.53
N VAL A 595 -35.24 28.38 41.19
CA VAL A 595 -34.91 27.44 40.08
C VAL A 595 -34.82 28.18 38.74
N VAL A 596 -35.70 29.15 38.46
CA VAL A 596 -35.62 29.98 37.24
C VAL A 596 -34.35 30.85 37.21
N VAL A 597 -33.91 31.40 38.35
CA VAL A 597 -32.64 32.14 38.44
C VAL A 597 -31.44 31.21 38.23
N GLU A 598 -31.45 30.03 38.85
CA GLU A 598 -30.37 29.06 38.74
C GLU A 598 -30.25 28.48 37.31
N LEU A 599 -31.37 28.21 36.64
CA LEU A 599 -31.39 27.81 35.23
C LEU A 599 -30.89 28.92 34.29
N LYS A 600 -31.19 30.19 34.58
CA LYS A 600 -30.63 31.33 33.83
C LYS A 600 -29.12 31.46 34.02
N ALA A 601 -28.60 31.22 35.22
CA ALA A 601 -27.17 31.18 35.48
C ALA A 601 -26.47 30.01 34.75
N LYS A 602 -27.07 28.82 34.78
CA LYS A 602 -26.59 27.64 34.03
C LYS A 602 -26.58 27.91 32.51
N LEU A 603 -27.61 28.56 31.97
CA LEU A 603 -27.68 28.98 30.57
C LEU A 603 -26.57 29.98 30.19
N ALA A 604 -26.29 30.97 31.05
CA ALA A 604 -25.23 31.94 30.81
C ALA A 604 -23.84 31.28 30.75
N ASN A 605 -23.55 30.35 31.68
CA ASN A 605 -22.30 29.61 31.69
C ASN A 605 -22.12 28.72 30.45
N LEU A 606 -23.21 28.11 29.94
CA LEU A 606 -23.19 27.32 28.70
C LEU A 606 -22.89 28.15 27.44
N HIS A 607 -23.16 29.47 27.46
CA HIS A 607 -22.92 30.36 26.32
C HIS A 607 -21.50 30.95 26.30
N GLN A 608 -20.79 30.90 27.43
CA GLN A 608 -19.45 31.48 27.59
C GLN A 608 -18.40 30.89 26.61
N PRO A 609 -18.33 29.56 26.37
CA PRO A 609 -17.41 28.99 25.37
C PRO A 609 -17.76 29.39 23.93
N GLN A 610 -19.05 29.61 23.64
CA GLN A 610 -19.53 29.96 22.30
C GLN A 610 -19.11 31.38 21.92
N SER A 611 -19.19 32.33 22.85
CA SER A 611 -18.69 33.71 22.67
C SER A 611 -17.18 33.73 22.36
N TYR A 612 -16.37 33.00 23.13
CA TYR A 612 -14.92 32.90 22.88
C TYR A 612 -14.59 32.23 21.53
N LEU A 613 -15.40 31.26 21.09
CA LEU A 613 -15.23 30.63 19.78
C LEU A 613 -15.55 31.63 18.65
N ILE A 614 -16.58 32.47 18.81
CA ILE A 614 -16.95 33.53 17.86
C ILE A 614 -15.83 34.58 17.75
N ASP A 615 -15.30 35.07 18.88
CA ASP A 615 -14.15 36.00 18.89
C ASP A 615 -12.92 35.41 18.20
N LYS A 616 -12.65 34.12 18.43
CA LYS A 616 -11.50 33.42 17.84
C LYS A 616 -11.70 33.14 16.34
N LEU A 617 -12.94 32.95 15.89
CA LEU A 617 -13.29 32.89 14.47
C LEU A 617 -13.15 34.25 13.80
N ALA A 618 -13.66 35.34 14.40
CA ALA A 618 -13.54 36.69 13.86
C ALA A 618 -12.07 37.11 13.64
N ARG A 619 -11.19 36.85 14.62
CA ARG A 619 -9.73 37.10 14.46
C ARG A 619 -9.11 36.24 13.36
N ARG A 620 -9.56 34.99 13.19
CA ARG A 620 -9.12 34.09 12.11
C ARG A 620 -9.61 34.55 10.73
N GLU A 621 -10.79 35.16 10.65
CA GLU A 621 -11.30 35.78 9.42
C GLU A 621 -10.52 37.05 9.06
N GLU A 622 -10.12 37.87 10.04
CA GLU A 622 -9.24 39.03 9.83
C GLU A 622 -7.83 38.61 9.37
N GLU A 623 -7.20 37.64 10.05
CA GLU A 623 -5.93 37.03 9.63
C GLU A 623 -6.02 36.48 8.18
N LEU A 624 -7.13 35.82 7.83
CA LEU A 624 -7.39 35.35 6.48
C LEU A 624 -7.56 36.50 5.48
N GLN A 625 -8.22 37.60 5.82
CA GLN A 625 -8.36 38.76 4.92
C GLN A 625 -7.00 39.37 4.57
N VAL A 626 -6.11 39.55 5.56
CA VAL A 626 -4.74 40.04 5.33
C VAL A 626 -3.91 39.06 4.48
N ALA A 627 -4.03 37.75 4.73
CA ALA A 627 -3.37 36.73 3.91
C ALA A 627 -3.88 36.73 2.45
N ASN A 628 -5.19 36.90 2.26
CA ASN A 628 -5.82 37.02 0.94
C ASN A 628 -5.30 38.23 0.15
N GLN A 629 -5.18 39.40 0.79
CA GLN A 629 -4.66 40.63 0.15
C GLN A 629 -3.23 40.41 -0.37
N ARG A 630 -2.32 39.93 0.49
CA ARG A 630 -0.93 39.61 0.12
C ARG A 630 -0.83 38.57 -1.01
N CYS A 631 -1.77 37.64 -1.09
CA CYS A 631 -1.83 36.68 -2.18
C CYS A 631 -2.21 37.33 -3.52
N HIS A 632 -3.16 38.28 -3.53
CA HIS A 632 -3.51 39.03 -4.75
C HIS A 632 -2.36 39.93 -5.22
N GLU A 633 -1.66 40.59 -4.30
CA GLU A 633 -0.44 41.37 -4.61
C GLU A 633 0.64 40.50 -5.26
N ALA A 634 0.92 39.33 -4.68
CA ALA A 634 1.89 38.38 -5.23
C ALA A 634 1.45 37.78 -6.59
N GLN A 635 0.15 37.54 -6.80
CA GLN A 635 -0.39 37.10 -8.09
C GLN A 635 -0.25 38.19 -9.16
N TRP A 636 -0.52 39.45 -8.83
CA TRP A 636 -0.37 40.60 -9.73
C TRP A 636 1.10 40.81 -10.13
N GLN A 637 2.03 40.72 -9.18
CA GLN A 637 3.48 40.75 -9.46
C GLN A 637 3.91 39.60 -10.38
N LEU A 638 3.42 38.37 -10.14
CA LEU A 638 3.68 37.23 -11.02
C LEU A 638 3.08 37.40 -12.42
N GLN A 639 1.93 38.06 -12.55
CA GLN A 639 1.32 38.36 -13.84
C GLN A 639 2.16 39.38 -14.63
N GLN A 640 2.65 40.44 -13.97
CA GLN A 640 3.59 41.38 -14.60
C GLN A 640 4.88 40.68 -15.05
N LEU A 641 5.45 39.81 -14.21
CA LEU A 641 6.68 39.08 -14.54
C LEU A 641 6.46 38.07 -15.69
N ARG A 642 5.28 37.41 -15.76
CA ARG A 642 4.89 36.58 -16.92
C ARG A 642 4.87 37.40 -18.21
N VAL A 643 4.28 38.61 -18.21
CA VAL A 643 4.24 39.50 -19.38
C VAL A 643 5.64 39.97 -19.80
N GLN A 644 6.50 40.34 -18.84
CA GLN A 644 7.89 40.73 -19.12
C GLN A 644 8.70 39.57 -19.72
N TYR A 645 8.57 38.36 -19.17
CA TYR A 645 9.22 37.16 -19.71
C TYR A 645 8.78 36.87 -21.15
N GLN A 646 7.47 36.97 -21.41
CA GLN A 646 6.90 36.71 -22.74
C GLN A 646 7.41 37.72 -23.78
N HIS A 647 7.50 39.01 -23.42
CA HIS A 647 8.10 40.03 -24.28
C HIS A 647 9.59 39.76 -24.60
N VAL A 648 10.37 39.27 -23.62
CA VAL A 648 11.77 38.85 -23.83
C VAL A 648 11.86 37.60 -24.72
N GLN A 649 10.92 36.66 -24.60
CA GLN A 649 10.84 35.47 -25.43
C GLN A 649 10.55 35.83 -26.90
N ASP A 650 9.61 36.74 -27.16
CA ASP A 650 9.28 37.23 -28.49
C ASP A 650 10.46 37.99 -29.13
N ALA A 651 11.17 38.82 -28.35
CA ALA A 651 12.39 39.49 -28.80
C ALA A 651 13.51 38.51 -29.18
N ASN A 652 13.69 37.43 -28.41
CA ASN A 652 14.66 36.38 -28.71
C ASN A 652 14.28 35.61 -29.99
N ALA A 653 13.01 35.27 -30.18
CA ALA A 653 12.52 34.64 -31.42
C ALA A 653 12.76 35.54 -32.66
N SER A 654 12.54 36.85 -32.52
CA SER A 654 12.84 37.83 -33.58
C SER A 654 14.34 37.86 -33.93
N LEU A 655 15.23 37.88 -32.92
CA LEU A 655 16.68 37.83 -33.12
C LEU A 655 17.15 36.52 -33.78
N GLN A 656 16.56 35.37 -33.39
CA GLN A 656 16.84 34.07 -34.02
C GLN A 656 16.44 34.07 -35.50
N HIS A 657 15.28 34.65 -35.84
CA HIS A 657 14.84 34.77 -37.23
C HIS A 657 15.77 35.68 -38.05
N GLN A 658 16.19 36.83 -37.49
CA GLN A 658 17.19 37.71 -38.13
C GLN A 658 18.53 37.00 -38.36
N LEU A 659 19.01 36.23 -37.39
CA LEU A 659 20.24 35.44 -37.52
C LEU A 659 20.10 34.37 -38.60
N GLN A 660 18.95 33.71 -38.71
CA GLN A 660 18.67 32.73 -39.77
C GLN A 660 18.67 33.38 -41.18
N GLN A 661 18.13 34.59 -41.32
CA GLN A 661 18.21 35.36 -42.57
C GLN A 661 19.66 35.79 -42.91
N LEU A 662 20.49 36.09 -41.92
CA LEU A 662 21.91 36.39 -42.14
C LEU A 662 22.70 35.15 -42.55
N LEU A 663 22.37 33.97 -42.00
CA LEU A 663 22.95 32.70 -42.42
C LEU A 663 22.55 32.30 -43.84
N SER A 664 21.29 32.51 -44.26
CA SER A 664 20.88 32.23 -45.64
C SER A 664 21.63 33.14 -46.63
N ARG A 665 21.67 34.46 -46.37
CA ARG A 665 22.43 35.44 -47.17
C ARG A 665 23.92 35.11 -47.26
N ARG A 666 24.50 34.52 -46.20
CA ARG A 666 25.88 34.02 -46.25
C ARG A 666 26.01 32.79 -47.16
N GLY A 667 25.07 31.85 -47.10
CA GLY A 667 25.00 30.73 -48.02
C GLY A 667 24.92 31.18 -49.49
N ASP A 668 24.09 32.18 -49.77
CA ASP A 668 23.97 32.79 -51.11
C ASP A 668 25.30 33.40 -51.58
N LEU A 669 26.02 34.09 -50.69
CA LEU A 669 27.34 34.68 -50.99
C LEU A 669 28.43 33.62 -51.20
N ASP A 670 28.47 32.56 -50.40
CA ASP A 670 29.44 31.47 -50.57
C ASP A 670 29.12 30.64 -51.84
N ALA A 671 27.85 30.51 -52.23
CA ALA A 671 27.44 29.95 -53.52
C ALA A 671 27.86 30.84 -54.70
N LEU A 672 27.64 32.16 -54.61
CA LEU A 672 28.08 33.13 -55.63
C LEU A 672 29.61 33.06 -55.81
N LYS A 673 30.36 32.99 -54.70
CA LYS A 673 31.82 32.83 -54.67
C LYS A 673 32.26 31.53 -55.34
N ALA A 674 31.55 30.42 -55.13
CA ALA A 674 31.81 29.17 -55.84
C ALA A 674 31.57 29.29 -57.36
N THR A 675 30.50 29.98 -57.80
CA THR A 675 30.29 30.22 -59.25
C THR A 675 31.37 31.11 -59.88
N VAL A 676 31.86 32.12 -59.15
CA VAL A 676 32.97 32.98 -59.59
C VAL A 676 34.28 32.19 -59.69
N GLN A 677 34.55 31.27 -58.75
CA GLN A 677 35.70 30.37 -58.83
C GLN A 677 35.62 29.41 -60.03
N MET A 678 34.44 28.84 -60.30
CA MET A 678 34.17 28.04 -61.50
C MET A 678 34.42 28.81 -62.81
N LEU A 679 33.97 30.07 -62.89
CA LEU A 679 34.23 30.93 -64.05
C LEU A 679 35.73 31.25 -64.21
N ARG A 680 36.42 31.53 -63.10
CA ARG A 680 37.88 31.78 -63.10
C ARG A 680 38.67 30.56 -63.60
N GLY A 681 38.27 29.35 -63.20
CA GLY A 681 38.87 28.10 -63.68
C GLY A 681 38.67 27.87 -65.18
N LYS A 682 37.48 28.19 -65.72
CA LYS A 682 37.22 28.12 -67.18
C LYS A 682 38.11 29.09 -67.98
N ILE A 683 38.26 30.32 -67.51
CA ILE A 683 39.12 31.34 -68.15
C ILE A 683 40.60 30.92 -68.14
N GLN A 684 41.05 30.20 -67.11
CA GLN A 684 42.43 29.67 -67.06
C GLN A 684 42.67 28.48 -68.01
N LEU A 685 41.62 27.71 -68.35
CA LEU A 685 41.68 26.61 -69.31
C LEU A 685 41.69 27.09 -70.77
N GLU A 686 40.85 28.07 -71.12
CA GLU A 686 40.83 28.64 -72.49
C GLU A 686 42.18 29.26 -72.88
N HIS A 687 42.95 29.77 -71.91
CA HIS A 687 44.24 30.42 -72.17
C HIS A 687 45.38 29.45 -72.53
N HIS A 688 45.18 28.12 -72.42
CA HIS A 688 46.19 27.10 -72.73
C HIS A 688 45.97 26.33 -74.05
N GLN A 689 44.85 26.53 -74.75
CA GLN A 689 44.53 25.79 -75.99
C GLN A 689 44.71 26.63 -77.28
N ARG A 690 45.95 27.07 -77.55
CA ARG A 690 46.34 27.67 -78.85
C ARG A 690 47.77 27.30 -79.31
N GLN A 691 48.01 26.03 -79.67
CA GLN A 691 49.07 25.66 -80.64
C GLN A 691 48.98 24.21 -81.18
N LEU A 692 48.16 24.04 -82.23
CA LEU A 692 48.46 23.31 -83.49
C LEU A 692 48.73 21.75 -83.48
N PRO A 693 48.68 21.07 -84.66
CA PRO A 693 48.11 19.70 -84.79
C PRO A 693 49.06 18.74 -85.59
N PRO A 694 48.65 17.71 -86.39
CA PRO A 694 47.35 17.04 -86.64
C PRO A 694 47.34 15.48 -86.74
N ALA A 695 46.18 14.92 -87.13
CA ALA A 695 45.97 13.64 -87.85
C ALA A 695 46.10 12.31 -87.05
N ASN A 696 45.37 11.21 -87.36
CA ASN A 696 44.09 10.98 -88.07
C ASN A 696 43.55 9.54 -87.77
N GLN A 697 42.27 9.27 -88.09
CA GLN A 697 41.59 7.96 -88.16
C GLN A 697 41.06 7.32 -86.83
N GLN A 698 40.17 6.32 -86.96
CA GLN A 698 39.10 5.89 -86.01
C GLN A 698 38.97 4.33 -86.00
N PRO A 699 37.82 3.68 -85.64
CA PRO A 699 36.94 3.66 -84.44
C PRO A 699 37.04 2.23 -83.76
N PRO A 700 36.04 1.60 -83.05
CA PRO A 700 34.71 1.96 -82.47
C PRO A 700 34.69 1.68 -80.91
N ALA A 701 33.65 1.28 -80.14
CA ALA A 701 32.25 0.82 -80.33
C ALA A 701 31.35 0.95 -79.06
N ASN A 702 30.05 0.63 -79.24
CA ASN A 702 28.95 0.13 -78.35
C ASN A 702 29.10 0.06 -76.80
N GLU A 703 28.05 0.31 -75.98
CA GLU A 703 26.74 1.02 -76.14
C GLU A 703 26.35 1.60 -74.72
N PHE A 704 25.13 1.86 -74.20
CA PHE A 704 23.75 1.40 -74.46
C PHE A 704 22.65 2.50 -74.33
N SER A 705 21.62 2.34 -75.14
CA SER A 705 20.18 2.69 -75.03
C SER A 705 19.55 2.79 -73.61
N LYS A 706 18.37 3.39 -73.31
CA LYS A 706 17.32 4.25 -73.98
C LYS A 706 16.39 4.82 -72.86
N ALA A 707 15.77 6.02 -72.92
CA ALA A 707 14.53 6.45 -73.62
C ALA A 707 13.26 5.61 -73.28
N SER A 708 12.03 6.13 -73.08
CA SER A 708 11.44 7.50 -73.12
C SER A 708 9.95 7.50 -72.65
N THR A 709 9.23 8.65 -72.72
CA THR A 709 7.73 8.86 -72.78
C THR A 709 7.06 9.40 -71.47
N THR A 710 6.01 10.28 -71.42
CA THR A 710 5.49 11.45 -72.22
C THR A 710 4.42 12.19 -71.35
N MET A 711 4.01 13.41 -71.76
CA MET A 711 2.88 14.28 -71.30
C MET A 711 1.59 13.56 -70.81
N LEU A 712 0.64 14.15 -70.06
CA LEU A 712 0.03 15.51 -70.11
C LEU A 712 -0.73 15.81 -68.76
N GLY A 713 -1.21 17.04 -68.50
CA GLY A 713 -1.82 17.42 -67.19
C GLY A 713 -3.21 18.10 -67.26
N VAL A 714 -3.83 18.39 -66.10
CA VAL A 714 -5.05 19.23 -65.94
C VAL A 714 -5.17 19.84 -64.52
N MET A 715 -6.07 20.82 -64.40
CA MET A 715 -6.33 21.84 -63.37
C MET A 715 -6.52 21.50 -61.86
N ALA A 716 -6.05 22.45 -61.04
CA ALA A 716 -6.73 23.16 -59.92
C ALA A 716 -6.99 22.55 -58.50
N ALA A 717 -6.64 23.40 -57.53
CA ALA A 717 -7.25 23.64 -56.20
C ALA A 717 -7.33 22.52 -55.14
N GLY A 718 -6.69 22.78 -53.98
CA GLY A 718 -6.78 22.00 -52.75
C GLY A 718 -5.69 22.43 -51.76
N SER A 719 -6.00 22.46 -50.46
CA SER A 719 -5.07 22.89 -49.39
C SER A 719 -4.49 21.71 -48.59
N ASP A 720 -3.61 22.03 -47.64
CA ASP A 720 -3.31 21.24 -46.43
C ASP A 720 -2.35 20.01 -46.58
N PRO A 721 -1.63 19.60 -45.50
CA PRO A 721 -0.15 19.69 -45.56
C PRO A 721 0.62 18.47 -44.97
N ILE A 722 1.91 18.69 -44.64
CA ILE A 722 2.82 17.93 -43.74
C ILE A 722 3.84 16.97 -44.40
N SER A 723 5.09 17.11 -43.93
CA SER A 723 6.26 16.20 -43.86
C SER A 723 6.00 14.69 -44.13
N SER A 724 6.88 13.92 -44.77
CA SER A 724 8.29 13.68 -44.36
C SER A 724 9.15 12.91 -45.41
N PRO A 725 10.50 12.95 -45.34
CA PRO A 725 11.41 12.17 -46.19
C PRO A 725 12.27 11.11 -45.45
N PRO A 726 12.84 10.12 -46.18
CA PRO A 726 14.04 9.40 -45.73
C PRO A 726 15.18 9.24 -46.78
N THR A 727 16.41 9.55 -46.35
CA THR A 727 17.69 8.80 -46.47
C THR A 727 18.07 7.99 -47.74
N ILE A 728 19.33 8.13 -48.24
CA ILE A 728 20.38 7.04 -48.43
C ILE A 728 21.57 7.38 -49.41
N ALA A 729 22.80 7.02 -49.00
CA ALA A 729 24.03 6.64 -49.76
C ALA A 729 24.90 7.66 -50.58
N SER A 730 25.99 7.12 -51.17
CA SER A 730 27.28 7.76 -51.52
C SER A 730 28.07 7.02 -52.64
N PHE A 731 29.13 7.65 -53.21
CA PHE A 731 30.11 7.10 -54.20
C PHE A 731 31.42 7.95 -54.16
N ALA A 732 32.58 7.68 -54.79
CA ALA A 732 33.44 6.50 -55.12
C ALA A 732 34.66 7.03 -55.99
N LYS A 733 35.78 6.37 -56.37
CA LYS A 733 36.43 5.04 -56.19
C LYS A 733 37.98 5.19 -56.38
N VAL A 734 38.66 4.30 -57.14
CA VAL A 734 40.06 4.38 -57.71
C VAL A 734 41.23 4.14 -56.71
N SER A 735 42.35 3.43 -56.99
CA SER A 735 42.70 2.36 -57.98
C SER A 735 44.01 1.59 -57.60
N PRO A 736 44.24 0.34 -58.12
CA PRO A 736 45.53 -0.42 -58.11
C PRO A 736 46.44 -0.03 -59.31
N PRO A 737 47.64 -0.63 -59.63
CA PRO A 737 48.31 -1.92 -59.25
C PRO A 737 49.77 -1.70 -58.73
N PRO A 738 50.81 -2.60 -58.79
CA PRO A 738 50.99 -4.00 -59.27
C PRO A 738 51.70 -4.94 -58.24
N SER A 739 52.61 -5.86 -58.61
CA SER A 739 52.30 -7.28 -58.91
C SER A 739 53.49 -8.26 -58.75
N LEU A 740 53.24 -9.50 -58.26
CA LEU A 740 53.96 -10.81 -58.38
C LEU A 740 53.45 -11.75 -57.23
N ALA A 741 53.32 -13.09 -57.29
CA ALA A 741 53.10 -14.06 -58.38
C ALA A 741 52.69 -15.48 -57.85
N SER A 742 51.81 -16.21 -58.58
CA SER A 742 51.60 -17.70 -58.54
C SER A 742 51.05 -18.36 -57.22
N LYS A 743 50.35 -19.51 -57.22
CA LYS A 743 49.78 -20.42 -58.26
C LYS A 743 48.71 -21.38 -57.66
N MET A 744 47.80 -21.89 -58.51
CA MET A 744 47.05 -23.19 -58.37
C MET A 744 46.00 -23.33 -57.22
N THR A 745 44.84 -24.01 -57.33
CA THR A 745 44.13 -24.68 -58.46
C THR A 745 42.57 -24.63 -58.30
N ARG A 746 41.83 -25.26 -59.22
CA ARG A 746 40.34 -25.29 -59.44
C ARG A 746 39.96 -26.69 -60.05
N PRO A 747 38.70 -27.09 -60.35
CA PRO A 747 37.33 -26.67 -59.91
C PRO A 747 36.40 -27.93 -59.58
N PRO A 748 35.11 -28.14 -60.06
CA PRO A 748 33.83 -27.66 -59.46
C PRO A 748 32.57 -28.64 -59.41
N THR A 749 31.42 -28.12 -58.88
CA THR A 749 29.98 -28.32 -59.32
C THR A 749 29.21 -29.65 -59.04
N PRO A 750 27.83 -29.72 -59.14
CA PRO A 750 26.79 -28.81 -58.56
C PRO A 750 25.41 -29.46 -58.13
N GLN A 751 24.56 -28.64 -57.48
CA GLN A 751 23.06 -28.49 -57.55
C GLN A 751 22.07 -29.66 -57.87
N HIS A 752 20.92 -29.71 -57.15
CA HIS A 752 19.53 -29.38 -57.61
C HIS A 752 18.51 -29.42 -56.42
N GLN A 753 17.65 -28.40 -56.20
CA GLN A 753 16.17 -28.31 -56.42
C GLN A 753 15.26 -29.18 -55.49
N LYS A 754 14.28 -28.60 -54.73
CA LYS A 754 12.84 -28.27 -55.07
C LYS A 754 11.93 -29.53 -55.17
N ASP A 755 10.68 -29.62 -54.68
CA ASP A 755 9.70 -28.69 -54.05
C ASP A 755 8.66 -29.43 -53.13
N ASP A 756 8.06 -28.69 -52.17
CA ASP A 756 6.63 -28.67 -51.71
C ASP A 756 5.81 -29.83 -51.04
N LEU A 757 4.83 -29.37 -50.21
CA LEU A 757 3.47 -29.88 -49.85
C LEU A 757 3.18 -30.99 -48.78
N SER A 758 2.89 -30.53 -47.55
CA SER A 758 1.65 -30.69 -46.72
C SER A 758 0.92 -32.03 -46.40
N SER A 759 0.55 -32.18 -45.11
CA SER A 759 -0.58 -32.96 -44.51
C SER A 759 -0.54 -34.51 -44.60
N ASP A 760 -1.26 -35.30 -43.75
CA ASP A 760 -2.32 -34.96 -42.78
C ASP A 760 -2.34 -35.86 -41.50
N GLN A 761 -3.41 -35.76 -40.68
CA GLN A 761 -3.56 -36.34 -39.32
C GLN A 761 -4.08 -37.81 -39.23
N LEU A 762 -4.30 -38.28 -37.97
CA LEU A 762 -5.07 -39.46 -37.46
C LEU A 762 -4.24 -40.72 -37.13
N ALA A 763 -4.64 -41.64 -36.21
CA ALA A 763 -5.45 -41.61 -34.98
C ALA A 763 -5.33 -43.00 -34.26
N SER A 764 -5.92 -43.20 -33.07
CA SER A 764 -5.70 -44.37 -32.20
C SER A 764 -6.74 -45.51 -32.26
N VAL A 765 -6.29 -46.79 -32.19
CA VAL A 765 -7.00 -48.04 -31.78
C VAL A 765 -5.89 -49.01 -31.28
N ILE A 766 -5.77 -49.53 -30.04
CA ILE A 766 -6.62 -50.27 -29.06
C ILE A 766 -6.40 -51.81 -29.08
N SER A 767 -6.24 -52.41 -27.89
CA SER A 767 -6.16 -53.85 -27.52
C SER A 767 -4.94 -54.65 -28.03
N SER A 768 -4.13 -55.39 -27.26
CA SER A 768 -4.23 -56.13 -25.97
C SER A 768 -4.67 -57.60 -26.05
N VAL A 769 -3.84 -58.50 -25.49
CA VAL A 769 -4.10 -59.93 -25.20
C VAL A 769 -3.33 -60.30 -23.91
N SER A 770 -3.96 -61.05 -23.01
CA SER A 770 -3.44 -61.42 -21.67
C SER A 770 -2.46 -62.61 -21.69
N SER A 771 -1.71 -62.91 -20.62
CA SER A 771 -2.23 -63.67 -19.46
C SER A 771 -1.43 -63.46 -18.15
N ASN A 772 -2.09 -63.72 -17.02
CA ASN A 772 -1.51 -63.61 -15.67
C ASN A 772 -1.15 -64.99 -15.09
N ILE A 773 -0.05 -65.09 -14.33
CA ILE A 773 0.08 -65.99 -13.16
C ILE A 773 0.81 -65.23 -12.02
N SER A 774 0.40 -65.48 -10.78
CA SER A 774 0.93 -64.93 -9.52
C SER A 774 2.31 -65.55 -9.15
N ASN A 775 3.09 -65.12 -8.14
CA ASN A 775 2.72 -64.65 -6.79
C ASN A 775 3.88 -63.90 -6.09
N THR A 776 3.58 -63.25 -4.96
CA THR A 776 4.52 -62.46 -4.11
C THR A 776 5.04 -63.27 -2.88
N PRO A 777 5.81 -62.69 -1.92
CA PRO A 777 7.15 -62.08 -2.02
C PRO A 777 8.13 -62.64 -0.95
N ARG A 778 9.40 -62.19 -0.92
CA ARG A 778 10.23 -62.23 0.31
C ARG A 778 11.40 -61.24 0.30
N CYS A 779 11.82 -60.80 1.49
CA CYS A 779 12.92 -59.87 1.72
C CYS A 779 14.18 -60.57 2.28
N ASP A 780 15.23 -59.76 2.40
CA ASP A 780 16.45 -59.90 3.20
C ASP A 780 17.52 -60.92 2.77
N GLY A 781 18.76 -60.41 2.73
CA GLY A 781 19.97 -61.10 2.27
C GLY A 781 21.24 -60.48 2.83
N LEU A 782 21.34 -60.39 4.17
CA LEU A 782 22.58 -60.02 4.86
C LEU A 782 23.63 -61.14 4.75
N ALA A 783 24.90 -60.77 4.54
CA ALA A 783 26.04 -61.69 4.64
C ALA A 783 27.23 -61.01 5.33
N MET A 784 27.74 -61.61 6.40
CA MET A 784 28.85 -61.12 7.22
C MET A 784 29.98 -62.16 7.31
N ALA A 785 31.24 -61.75 7.14
CA ALA A 785 32.48 -62.43 7.58
C ALA A 785 33.71 -61.58 7.17
N ALA A 786 34.90 -61.57 7.79
CA ALA A 786 35.43 -61.94 9.13
C ALA A 786 36.94 -61.45 9.17
N ARG A 787 37.84 -61.66 10.16
CA ARG A 787 37.87 -62.31 11.50
C ARG A 787 39.16 -61.85 12.25
N PHE A 788 39.06 -61.44 13.52
CA PHE A 788 39.93 -61.77 14.70
C PHE A 788 41.49 -61.50 14.63
N LEU A 789 42.26 -61.16 15.70
CA LEU A 789 42.05 -60.81 17.13
C LEU A 789 43.36 -60.22 17.76
N LEU A 790 43.24 -59.34 18.77
CA LEU A 790 44.21 -59.04 19.88
C LEU A 790 45.60 -58.42 19.48
N ARG A 791 46.38 -57.72 20.35
CA ARG A 791 46.43 -57.68 21.84
C ARG A 791 47.08 -56.37 22.40
N ARG A 792 46.58 -55.88 23.55
CA ARG A 792 47.22 -55.02 24.61
C ARG A 792 47.75 -53.58 24.33
N ILE A 793 47.17 -52.62 25.07
CA ILE A 793 47.79 -51.68 26.05
C ILE A 793 49.13 -50.99 25.71
N GLY A 794 49.16 -49.64 25.75
CA GLY A 794 50.17 -48.92 26.56
C GLY A 794 50.94 -47.71 25.99
N THR A 795 50.47 -46.49 26.29
CA THR A 795 51.25 -45.25 26.59
C THR A 795 52.19 -44.59 25.55
N SER A 796 52.52 -43.31 25.85
CA SER A 796 53.63 -42.47 25.33
C SER A 796 53.70 -42.05 23.85
N ALA A 797 53.16 -40.86 23.58
CA ALA A 797 53.92 -39.64 23.25
C ALA A 797 55.08 -39.64 22.22
N SER A 798 54.86 -38.87 21.13
CA SER A 798 55.78 -37.90 20.50
C SER A 798 57.29 -38.20 20.35
N SER A 799 57.73 -38.42 19.10
CA SER A 799 59.09 -38.15 18.57
C SER A 799 59.09 -38.42 17.05
N SER A 800 59.98 -37.90 16.19
CA SER A 800 60.97 -36.80 16.26
C SER A 800 61.57 -36.58 14.85
N THR A 801 62.31 -35.48 14.65
CA THR A 801 63.71 -35.46 14.10
C THR A 801 63.95 -34.48 12.93
N HIS A 802 64.88 -33.54 13.12
CA HIS A 802 65.52 -32.72 12.06
C HIS A 802 66.52 -33.57 11.26
N TYR A 803 66.73 -33.38 9.96
CA TYR A 803 67.79 -32.56 9.33
C TYR A 803 67.86 -33.00 7.83
N SER A 804 68.36 -32.26 6.84
CA SER A 804 69.07 -30.96 6.80
C SER A 804 68.97 -30.27 5.42
N LYS A 805 69.27 -28.96 5.40
CA LYS A 805 69.97 -28.17 4.34
C LYS A 805 69.71 -28.49 2.85
N PHE A 806 69.29 -27.46 2.10
CA PHE A 806 70.16 -26.93 1.03
C PHE A 806 70.05 -25.38 0.95
N ARG A 807 70.65 -24.76 -0.08
CA ARG A 807 71.17 -23.38 -0.08
C ARG A 807 70.61 -22.52 -1.22
N ALA A 808 70.58 -21.19 -1.04
CA ALA A 808 69.92 -20.25 -1.94
C ALA A 808 70.72 -19.82 -3.18
N SER A 809 70.01 -19.31 -4.21
CA SER A 809 70.44 -18.33 -5.21
C SER A 809 69.18 -17.66 -5.82
N ARG A 810 68.87 -16.40 -5.51
CA ARG A 810 69.32 -15.14 -6.16
C ARG A 810 68.91 -14.99 -7.64
N GLY A 811 67.93 -14.11 -7.87
CA GLY A 811 67.54 -13.59 -9.19
C GLY A 811 66.63 -12.36 -9.06
N PHE A 812 67.22 -11.16 -8.99
CA PHE A 812 66.49 -9.88 -9.04
C PHE A 812 66.48 -9.34 -10.48
N ALA A 813 65.30 -9.03 -11.03
CA ALA A 813 65.13 -7.99 -12.07
C ALA A 813 63.64 -7.61 -12.25
N ASN A 814 63.39 -6.29 -12.27
CA ASN A 814 62.29 -5.56 -12.93
C ASN A 814 60.86 -6.12 -12.97
N ALA A 815 60.01 -5.56 -12.10
CA ALA A 815 58.65 -5.15 -12.46
C ALA A 815 58.22 -3.91 -11.63
N SER A 816 58.71 -2.72 -11.98
CA SER A 816 58.33 -1.47 -11.34
C SER A 816 56.91 -1.04 -11.75
N ARG A 817 55.94 -1.22 -10.84
CA ARG A 817 54.57 -0.68 -10.97
C ARG A 817 54.06 -0.21 -9.61
N ASN A 818 53.46 0.98 -9.59
CA ASN A 818 53.01 1.61 -8.35
C ASN A 818 51.83 0.82 -7.74
N PRO A 819 51.90 0.41 -6.45
CA PRO A 819 50.79 -0.29 -5.80
C PRO A 819 49.53 0.58 -5.74
N ASP A 820 49.70 1.91 -5.72
CA ASP A 820 48.64 2.90 -5.77
C ASP A 820 47.81 2.84 -7.06
N GLU A 821 48.41 2.52 -8.22
CA GLU A 821 47.66 2.30 -9.46
C GLU A 821 46.92 0.96 -9.43
N ILE A 822 47.47 -0.06 -8.78
CA ILE A 822 46.81 -1.36 -8.62
C ILE A 822 45.60 -1.19 -7.70
N ILE A 823 45.74 -0.50 -6.56
CA ILE A 823 44.65 -0.24 -5.60
C ILE A 823 43.59 0.69 -6.20
N LYS A 824 43.96 1.78 -6.90
CA LYS A 824 43.01 2.64 -7.62
C LYS A 824 42.36 1.90 -8.79
N GLY A 825 43.09 1.01 -9.45
CA GLY A 825 42.60 0.13 -10.52
C GLY A 825 41.59 -0.89 -10.01
N ASP A 826 41.86 -1.53 -8.88
CA ASP A 826 41.00 -2.53 -8.25
C ASP A 826 39.81 -1.91 -7.53
N PHE A 827 39.94 -0.70 -6.96
CA PHE A 827 38.78 0.09 -6.54
C PHE A 827 37.93 0.50 -7.75
N LYS A 828 38.52 0.96 -8.86
CA LYS A 828 37.79 1.20 -10.13
C LYS A 828 37.26 -0.09 -10.77
N ARG A 829 37.74 -1.29 -10.42
CA ARG A 829 37.18 -2.58 -10.87
C ARG A 829 36.05 -3.02 -9.95
N TRP A 830 36.18 -2.87 -8.64
CA TRP A 830 35.12 -3.14 -7.67
C TRP A 830 33.95 -2.18 -7.88
N LEU A 831 34.19 -0.87 -7.93
CA LEU A 831 33.13 0.11 -8.20
C LEU A 831 32.47 -0.10 -9.57
N ARG A 832 33.23 -0.51 -10.61
CA ARG A 832 32.62 -0.90 -11.90
C ARG A 832 31.84 -2.20 -11.81
N LYS A 833 32.26 -3.20 -11.04
CA LYS A 833 31.48 -4.42 -10.78
C LYS A 833 30.22 -4.13 -9.99
N GLU A 834 30.28 -3.26 -8.98
CA GLU A 834 29.15 -2.89 -8.13
C GLU A 834 28.14 -2.02 -8.89
N VAL A 835 28.61 -1.02 -9.65
CA VAL A 835 27.76 -0.24 -10.57
C VAL A 835 27.20 -1.15 -11.67
N MET A 836 27.97 -2.09 -12.21
CA MET A 836 27.47 -3.05 -13.21
C MET A 836 26.46 -4.03 -12.60
N LEU A 837 26.63 -4.45 -11.34
CA LEU A 837 25.68 -5.28 -10.60
C LEU A 837 24.38 -4.51 -10.32
N LEU A 838 24.47 -3.26 -9.88
CA LEU A 838 23.32 -2.36 -9.76
C LEU A 838 22.65 -2.11 -11.11
N THR A 839 23.43 -1.89 -12.18
CA THR A 839 22.89 -1.72 -13.53
C THR A 839 22.22 -3.00 -14.02
N VAL A 840 22.75 -4.18 -13.69
CA VAL A 840 22.15 -5.48 -14.00
C VAL A 840 20.92 -5.76 -13.14
N MET A 841 20.88 -5.38 -11.86
CA MET A 841 19.69 -5.50 -11.01
C MET A 841 18.59 -4.53 -11.42
N VAL A 842 18.93 -3.28 -11.75
CA VAL A 842 17.98 -2.31 -12.30
C VAL A 842 17.53 -2.73 -13.69
N ALA A 843 18.43 -3.20 -14.57
CA ALA A 843 18.04 -3.72 -15.89
C ALA A 843 17.21 -5.00 -15.78
N ALA A 844 17.49 -5.91 -14.85
CA ALA A 844 16.69 -7.12 -14.62
C ALA A 844 15.34 -6.78 -13.97
N GLY A 845 15.28 -5.80 -13.06
CA GLY A 845 14.03 -5.28 -12.50
C GLY A 845 13.17 -4.59 -13.55
N VAL A 846 13.75 -3.68 -14.34
CA VAL A 846 13.07 -2.99 -15.45
C VAL A 846 12.69 -3.97 -16.55
N THR A 847 13.54 -4.94 -16.90
CA THR A 847 13.22 -5.98 -17.89
C THR A 847 12.14 -6.93 -17.35
N GLY A 848 12.19 -7.30 -16.08
CA GLY A 848 11.17 -8.12 -15.42
C GLY A 848 9.82 -7.43 -15.38
N VAL A 849 9.78 -6.15 -14.98
CA VAL A 849 8.56 -5.31 -15.03
C VAL A 849 8.08 -5.14 -16.47
N HIS A 850 8.97 -4.84 -17.42
CA HIS A 850 8.65 -4.71 -18.84
C HIS A 850 8.11 -6.01 -19.45
N PHE A 851 8.64 -7.17 -19.07
CA PHE A 851 8.18 -8.49 -19.52
C PHE A 851 6.84 -8.87 -18.85
N TYR A 852 6.67 -8.54 -17.58
CA TYR A 852 5.41 -8.70 -16.85
C TYR A 852 4.29 -7.82 -17.43
N GLN A 853 4.60 -6.57 -17.78
CA GLN A 853 3.69 -5.65 -18.47
C GLN A 853 3.44 -6.05 -19.93
N ASN A 854 4.43 -6.65 -20.62
CA ASN A 854 4.27 -7.03 -22.02
C ASN A 854 3.65 -8.41 -22.27
N ARG A 855 3.57 -9.28 -21.27
CA ARG A 855 2.86 -10.56 -21.36
C ARG A 855 1.42 -10.36 -21.83
N GLU A 856 0.96 -11.17 -22.77
CA GLU A 856 -0.38 -11.01 -23.37
C GLU A 856 -1.52 -11.23 -22.37
N ASP A 857 -1.29 -12.09 -21.37
CA ASP A 857 -2.18 -12.33 -20.22
C ASP A 857 -2.09 -11.27 -19.11
N ALA A 858 -1.25 -10.24 -19.26
CA ALA A 858 -1.11 -9.22 -18.22
C ALA A 858 -2.44 -8.49 -18.02
N PRO A 859 -2.92 -8.27 -16.77
CA PRO A 859 -4.21 -7.63 -16.53
C PRO A 859 -4.30 -6.24 -17.16
N VAL A 860 -3.18 -5.50 -17.25
CA VAL A 860 -3.07 -4.22 -17.96
C VAL A 860 -3.37 -4.39 -19.46
N LYS A 861 -2.78 -5.38 -20.14
CA LYS A 861 -3.04 -5.65 -21.57
C LYS A 861 -4.41 -6.29 -21.83
N GLN A 862 -4.95 -7.04 -20.86
CA GLN A 862 -6.33 -7.53 -20.93
C GLN A 862 -7.32 -6.36 -20.86
N VAL A 863 -7.12 -5.44 -19.92
CA VAL A 863 -7.92 -4.20 -19.80
C VAL A 863 -7.76 -3.32 -21.04
N GLU A 864 -6.54 -3.15 -21.57
CA GLU A 864 -6.31 -2.37 -22.78
C GLU A 864 -7.02 -2.95 -24.00
N ARG A 865 -7.08 -4.29 -24.13
CA ARG A 865 -7.89 -4.97 -25.15
C ARG A 865 -9.38 -4.73 -24.94
N LEU A 866 -9.90 -4.97 -23.75
CA LEU A 866 -11.33 -4.77 -23.42
C LEU A 866 -11.78 -3.32 -23.63
N VAL A 867 -10.95 -2.32 -23.32
CA VAL A 867 -11.27 -0.91 -23.58
C VAL A 867 -11.29 -0.61 -25.08
N LYS A 868 -10.37 -1.18 -25.88
CA LYS A 868 -10.39 -1.05 -27.35
C LYS A 868 -11.58 -1.78 -27.98
N GLU A 869 -11.97 -2.94 -27.45
CA GLU A 869 -13.18 -3.67 -27.84
C GLU A 869 -14.44 -2.85 -27.51
N ALA A 870 -14.51 -2.24 -26.31
CA ALA A 870 -15.59 -1.35 -25.92
C ALA A 870 -15.69 -0.11 -26.84
N GLU A 871 -14.57 0.53 -27.16
CA GLU A 871 -14.52 1.63 -28.13
C GLU A 871 -15.01 1.20 -29.52
N GLN A 872 -14.66 -0.02 -29.97
CA GLN A 872 -15.09 -0.53 -31.27
C GLN A 872 -16.59 -0.82 -31.29
N SER A 873 -17.14 -1.48 -30.26
CA SER A 873 -18.60 -1.68 -30.13
C SER A 873 -19.35 -0.35 -30.06
N ALA A 874 -18.84 0.64 -29.31
CA ALA A 874 -19.43 1.98 -29.27
C ALA A 874 -19.41 2.68 -30.64
N LYS A 875 -18.31 2.58 -31.40
CA LYS A 875 -18.18 3.09 -32.78
C LYS A 875 -19.06 2.34 -33.79
N GLN A 876 -19.40 1.09 -33.51
CA GLN A 876 -20.32 0.27 -34.30
C GLN A 876 -21.81 0.50 -33.93
N GLY A 877 -22.09 1.27 -32.88
CA GLY A 877 -23.46 1.55 -32.42
C GLY A 877 -24.06 0.50 -31.48
N ASP A 878 -23.25 -0.38 -30.89
CA ASP A 878 -23.69 -1.31 -29.84
C ASP A 878 -23.21 -0.86 -28.44
N PRO A 879 -24.01 -0.04 -27.72
CA PRO A 879 -23.70 0.39 -26.36
C PRO A 879 -23.84 -0.74 -25.32
N GLU A 880 -24.63 -1.79 -25.58
CA GLU A 880 -24.76 -2.91 -24.65
C GLU A 880 -23.52 -3.80 -24.64
N GLN A 881 -22.92 -4.05 -25.80
CA GLN A 881 -21.67 -4.77 -25.91
C GLN A 881 -20.50 -3.92 -25.40
N ALA A 882 -20.47 -2.62 -25.69
CA ALA A 882 -19.48 -1.71 -25.11
C ALA A 882 -19.52 -1.74 -23.57
N LEU A 883 -20.72 -1.71 -22.98
CA LEU A 883 -20.92 -1.82 -21.54
C LEU A 883 -20.43 -3.15 -20.95
N LYS A 884 -20.65 -4.29 -21.63
CA LYS A 884 -20.14 -5.60 -21.18
C LYS A 884 -18.61 -5.61 -21.13
N HIS A 885 -17.95 -5.05 -22.14
CA HIS A 885 -16.49 -4.91 -22.18
C HIS A 885 -15.95 -3.95 -21.10
N CYS A 886 -16.58 -2.79 -20.90
CA CYS A 886 -16.22 -1.86 -19.82
C CYS A 886 -16.42 -2.48 -18.42
N LEU A 887 -17.53 -3.16 -18.16
CA LEU A 887 -17.77 -3.89 -16.90
C LEU A 887 -16.69 -4.94 -16.66
N HIS A 888 -16.34 -5.75 -17.66
CA HIS A 888 -15.27 -6.75 -17.54
C HIS A 888 -13.90 -6.11 -17.29
N ALA A 889 -13.60 -4.96 -17.91
CA ALA A 889 -12.36 -4.22 -17.65
C ALA A 889 -12.30 -3.70 -16.20
N TYR A 890 -13.39 -3.10 -15.71
CA TYR A 890 -13.52 -2.64 -14.31
C TYR A 890 -13.34 -3.79 -13.31
N ASP A 891 -13.95 -4.95 -13.58
CA ASP A 891 -13.84 -6.16 -12.76
C ASP A 891 -12.39 -6.71 -12.72
N VAL A 892 -11.67 -6.68 -13.85
CA VAL A 892 -10.26 -7.11 -13.92
C VAL A 892 -9.35 -6.15 -13.14
N ILE A 893 -9.52 -4.83 -13.28
CA ILE A 893 -8.74 -3.88 -12.45
C ILE A 893 -9.10 -4.06 -10.97
N LYS A 894 -10.38 -4.10 -10.61
CA LYS A 894 -10.83 -4.17 -9.21
C LYS A 894 -10.33 -5.41 -8.48
N ARG A 895 -10.21 -6.56 -9.17
CA ARG A 895 -9.60 -7.79 -8.64
C ARG A 895 -8.07 -7.77 -8.60
N THR A 896 -7.41 -6.99 -9.46
CA THR A 896 -5.95 -6.89 -9.55
C THR A 896 -5.37 -5.84 -8.60
N ASN A 897 -5.98 -4.66 -8.55
CA ASN A 897 -5.55 -3.48 -7.81
C ASN A 897 -6.77 -2.65 -7.34
N PRO A 898 -7.31 -2.88 -6.13
CA PRO A 898 -8.39 -2.07 -5.55
C PRO A 898 -8.06 -0.59 -5.32
N HIS A 899 -6.80 -0.19 -5.52
CA HIS A 899 -6.28 1.17 -5.35
C HIS A 899 -5.89 1.85 -6.66
N ASP A 900 -6.26 1.27 -7.81
CA ASP A 900 -5.95 1.85 -9.11
C ASP A 900 -6.65 3.19 -9.36
N ARG A 901 -5.97 4.09 -10.09
CA ARG A 901 -6.48 5.39 -10.52
C ARG A 901 -7.58 5.25 -11.56
N HIS A 902 -7.43 4.28 -12.46
CA HIS A 902 -8.35 4.09 -13.60
C HIS A 902 -9.71 3.50 -13.19
N LEU A 903 -9.86 3.03 -11.95
CA LEU A 903 -11.16 2.66 -11.38
C LEU A 903 -12.14 3.84 -11.33
N PHE A 904 -11.66 5.09 -11.17
CA PHE A 904 -12.52 6.28 -11.30
C PHE A 904 -13.08 6.39 -12.73
N GLU A 905 -12.18 6.33 -13.71
CA GLU A 905 -12.47 6.63 -15.12
C GLU A 905 -13.37 5.53 -15.74
N LEU A 906 -13.18 4.27 -15.33
CA LEU A 906 -14.07 3.16 -15.68
C LEU A 906 -15.42 3.23 -14.95
N ALA A 907 -15.46 3.48 -13.63
CA ALA A 907 -16.75 3.59 -12.92
C ALA A 907 -17.61 4.75 -13.46
N PHE A 908 -16.99 5.89 -13.76
CA PHE A 908 -17.68 7.06 -14.32
C PHE A 908 -18.19 6.80 -15.75
N SER A 909 -17.40 6.13 -16.60
CA SER A 909 -17.82 5.80 -17.97
C SER A 909 -18.89 4.69 -18.02
N ILE A 910 -18.81 3.67 -17.15
CA ILE A 910 -19.87 2.68 -16.96
C ILE A 910 -21.17 3.35 -16.50
N ALA A 911 -21.10 4.29 -15.56
CA ALA A 911 -22.26 5.04 -15.10
C ALA A 911 -22.90 5.86 -16.23
N ALA A 912 -22.10 6.57 -17.04
CA ALA A 912 -22.57 7.32 -18.20
C ALA A 912 -23.18 6.41 -19.29
N GLN A 913 -22.66 5.20 -19.50
CA GLN A 913 -23.25 4.22 -20.41
C GLN A 913 -24.58 3.67 -19.88
N TYR A 914 -24.72 3.43 -18.58
CA TYR A 914 -26.01 3.10 -17.98
C TYR A 914 -27.00 4.27 -18.06
N GLU A 915 -26.55 5.53 -17.92
CA GLU A 915 -27.39 6.73 -18.10
C GLU A 915 -27.88 6.85 -19.55
N ALA A 916 -27.01 6.63 -20.54
CA ALA A 916 -27.36 6.60 -21.98
C ALA A 916 -28.28 5.43 -22.38
N LEU A 917 -28.34 4.37 -21.57
CA LEU A 917 -29.29 3.25 -21.71
C LEU A 917 -30.56 3.43 -20.87
N GLU A 918 -30.81 4.64 -20.34
CA GLU A 918 -31.93 4.99 -19.43
C GLU A 918 -31.99 4.18 -18.11
N ARG A 919 -30.92 3.42 -17.80
CA ARG A 919 -30.79 2.57 -16.61
C ARG A 919 -30.29 3.38 -15.41
N GLY A 920 -31.09 4.36 -15.00
CA GLY A 920 -30.73 5.35 -13.98
C GLY A 920 -30.31 4.78 -12.62
N THR A 921 -30.88 3.65 -12.17
CA THR A 921 -30.50 3.04 -10.87
C THR A 921 -29.06 2.46 -10.90
N PRO A 922 -28.67 1.57 -11.84
CA PRO A 922 -27.27 1.21 -12.05
C PRO A 922 -26.34 2.41 -12.25
N ALA A 923 -26.74 3.41 -13.03
CA ALA A 923 -25.93 4.61 -13.25
C ALA A 923 -25.61 5.33 -11.93
N THR A 924 -26.60 5.53 -11.05
CA THR A 924 -26.40 6.14 -9.72
C THR A 924 -25.36 5.35 -8.91
N THR A 925 -25.44 4.02 -8.90
CA THR A 925 -24.52 3.15 -8.15
C THR A 925 -23.08 3.25 -8.65
N PHE A 926 -22.87 3.26 -9.98
CA PHE A 926 -21.52 3.38 -10.54
C PHE A 926 -20.94 4.79 -10.39
N TYR A 927 -21.75 5.86 -10.42
CA TYR A 927 -21.27 7.20 -10.04
C TYR A 927 -20.87 7.29 -8.55
N LEU A 928 -21.56 6.58 -7.65
CA LEU A 928 -21.15 6.50 -6.24
C LEU A 928 -19.82 5.75 -6.07
N HIS A 929 -19.59 4.65 -6.80
CA HIS A 929 -18.28 4.00 -6.86
C HIS A 929 -17.20 4.91 -7.47
N ALA A 930 -17.53 5.75 -8.46
CA ALA A 930 -16.61 6.75 -8.97
C ALA A 930 -16.20 7.75 -7.86
N LEU A 931 -17.16 8.29 -7.07
CA LEU A 931 -16.82 9.15 -5.93
C LEU A 931 -15.93 8.45 -4.89
N GLU A 932 -16.18 7.17 -4.59
CA GLU A 932 -15.34 6.37 -3.69
C GLU A 932 -13.90 6.23 -4.24
N HIS A 933 -13.76 5.90 -5.52
CA HIS A 933 -12.47 5.73 -6.18
C HIS A 933 -11.72 7.06 -6.39
N ASN A 934 -12.42 8.19 -6.53
CA ASN A 934 -11.82 9.51 -6.72
C ASN A 934 -10.84 9.92 -5.60
N SER A 935 -11.02 9.39 -4.39
CA SER A 935 -10.07 9.53 -3.26
C SER A 935 -8.61 9.17 -3.60
N ARG A 936 -8.42 8.30 -4.61
CA ARG A 936 -7.13 7.78 -5.09
C ARG A 936 -6.44 8.67 -6.14
N GLU A 937 -7.12 9.68 -6.70
CA GLU A 937 -6.56 10.59 -7.70
C GLU A 937 -5.56 11.57 -7.04
N MET A 938 -4.27 11.47 -7.36
CA MET A 938 -3.21 12.20 -6.65
C MET A 938 -3.16 13.70 -6.99
N ASN A 939 -3.62 14.10 -8.17
CA ASN A 939 -3.74 15.51 -8.54
C ASN A 939 -4.98 16.11 -7.87
N VAL A 940 -4.78 17.04 -6.92
CA VAL A 940 -5.87 17.66 -6.15
C VAL A 940 -6.84 18.44 -7.07
N ALA A 941 -6.33 19.16 -8.06
CA ALA A 941 -7.18 19.91 -9.00
C ALA A 941 -8.09 18.96 -9.82
N LYS A 942 -7.54 17.86 -10.35
CA LYS A 942 -8.31 16.82 -11.05
C LYS A 942 -9.28 16.10 -10.12
N ARG A 943 -8.85 15.72 -8.91
CA ARG A 943 -9.70 15.08 -7.87
C ARG A 943 -10.93 15.93 -7.58
N GLU A 944 -10.77 17.23 -7.41
CA GLU A 944 -11.89 18.10 -7.03
C GLU A 944 -12.79 18.45 -8.22
N ARG A 945 -12.25 18.53 -9.46
CA ARG A 945 -13.07 18.55 -10.69
C ARG A 945 -13.90 17.28 -10.83
N ASN A 946 -13.27 16.11 -10.71
CA ASN A 946 -13.93 14.80 -10.70
C ASN A 946 -15.07 14.75 -9.65
N ARG A 947 -14.83 15.28 -8.44
CA ARG A 947 -15.84 15.33 -7.37
C ARG A 947 -17.05 16.17 -7.78
N VAL A 948 -16.83 17.40 -8.22
CA VAL A 948 -17.90 18.34 -8.60
C VAL A 948 -18.73 17.79 -9.75
N VAL A 949 -18.09 17.29 -10.81
CA VAL A 949 -18.79 16.72 -11.99
C VAL A 949 -19.56 15.44 -11.64
N THR A 950 -19.01 14.57 -10.78
CA THR A 950 -19.72 13.34 -10.40
C THR A 950 -20.91 13.63 -9.48
N LEU A 951 -20.80 14.60 -8.57
CA LEU A 951 -21.93 15.03 -7.74
C LEU A 951 -23.05 15.69 -8.57
N ASP A 952 -22.70 16.49 -9.59
CA ASP A 952 -23.65 17.06 -10.56
C ASP A 952 -24.39 15.98 -11.36
N ARG A 953 -23.68 14.94 -11.83
CA ARG A 953 -24.28 13.79 -12.53
C ARG A 953 -25.18 12.95 -11.62
N ILE A 954 -24.78 12.72 -10.36
CA ILE A 954 -25.63 12.05 -9.37
C ILE A 954 -26.90 12.88 -9.11
N ALA A 955 -26.78 14.20 -9.01
CA ALA A 955 -27.93 15.09 -8.81
C ALA A 955 -28.93 15.01 -9.99
N GLN A 956 -28.45 15.12 -11.23
CA GLN A 956 -29.27 14.90 -12.45
C GLN A 956 -29.90 13.50 -12.48
N SER A 957 -29.15 12.45 -12.13
CA SER A 957 -29.68 11.07 -12.07
C SER A 957 -30.82 10.92 -11.06
N TYR A 958 -30.75 11.60 -9.91
CA TYR A 958 -31.85 11.64 -8.94
C TYR A 958 -33.01 12.56 -9.39
N GLU A 959 -32.74 13.68 -10.06
CA GLU A 959 -33.76 14.59 -10.61
C GLU A 959 -34.61 13.91 -11.70
N ASN A 960 -33.96 13.26 -12.67
CA ASN A 960 -34.60 12.45 -13.71
C ASN A 960 -35.47 11.31 -13.16
N ARG A 961 -35.22 10.90 -11.91
CA ARG A 961 -35.99 9.86 -11.18
C ARG A 961 -37.02 10.43 -10.20
N GLY A 962 -37.23 11.75 -10.17
CA GLY A 962 -38.17 12.42 -9.26
C GLY A 962 -37.72 12.51 -7.79
N HIS A 963 -36.47 12.17 -7.47
CA HIS A 963 -35.93 12.16 -6.11
C HIS A 963 -35.39 13.54 -5.70
N ILE A 964 -36.27 14.55 -5.79
CA ILE A 964 -36.01 15.99 -5.62
C ILE A 964 -35.07 16.32 -4.44
N LYS A 965 -35.38 15.79 -3.25
CA LYS A 965 -34.60 16.06 -2.02
C LYS A 965 -33.19 15.49 -2.04
N ALA A 966 -32.96 14.41 -2.80
CA ALA A 966 -31.62 13.86 -3.04
C ALA A 966 -30.86 14.72 -4.06
N ALA A 967 -31.51 15.09 -5.18
CA ALA A 967 -30.92 15.97 -6.19
C ALA A 967 -30.46 17.32 -5.58
N GLU A 968 -31.32 18.01 -4.83
CA GLU A 968 -30.96 19.27 -4.14
C GLU A 968 -29.80 19.09 -3.15
N ARG A 969 -29.69 17.93 -2.47
CA ARG A 969 -28.55 17.63 -1.58
C ARG A 969 -27.25 17.49 -2.38
N TYR A 970 -27.25 16.74 -3.47
CA TYR A 970 -26.05 16.51 -4.28
C TYR A 970 -25.59 17.76 -5.05
N PHE A 971 -26.52 18.57 -5.57
CA PHE A 971 -26.19 19.89 -6.14
C PHE A 971 -25.54 20.82 -5.10
N LYS A 972 -26.09 20.90 -3.88
CA LYS A 972 -25.49 21.68 -2.79
C LYS A 972 -24.11 21.14 -2.38
N GLU A 973 -23.94 19.82 -2.34
CA GLU A 973 -22.63 19.22 -2.07
C GLU A 973 -21.60 19.61 -3.14
N ALA A 974 -21.95 19.52 -4.44
CA ALA A 974 -21.09 19.92 -5.56
C ALA A 974 -20.65 21.40 -5.45
N ILE A 975 -21.61 22.30 -5.19
CA ILE A 975 -21.33 23.74 -5.02
C ILE A 975 -20.44 23.99 -3.79
N SER A 976 -20.70 23.31 -2.67
CA SER A 976 -19.87 23.47 -1.46
C SER A 976 -18.46 22.91 -1.62
N ALA A 977 -18.27 21.81 -2.36
CA ALA A 977 -16.95 21.28 -2.69
C ALA A 977 -16.18 22.29 -3.55
N PHE A 978 -16.82 22.88 -4.57
CA PHE A 978 -16.21 23.95 -5.35
C PHE A 978 -15.79 25.14 -4.48
N ASP A 979 -16.64 25.60 -3.56
CA ASP A 979 -16.36 26.75 -2.69
C ASP A 979 -15.25 26.48 -1.67
N GLN A 980 -15.21 25.30 -1.05
CA GLN A 980 -14.11 24.89 -0.16
C GLN A 980 -12.77 24.91 -0.91
N ASN A 981 -12.74 24.41 -2.14
CA ASN A 981 -11.55 24.44 -2.98
C ASN A 981 -11.20 25.84 -3.46
N ARG A 982 -12.19 26.70 -3.76
CA ARG A 982 -11.94 28.13 -4.05
C ARG A 982 -11.38 28.88 -2.84
N GLY A 983 -11.74 28.48 -1.62
CA GLY A 983 -11.11 28.93 -0.38
C GLY A 983 -9.65 28.49 -0.28
N ARG A 984 -9.38 27.19 -0.38
CA ARG A 984 -8.00 26.63 -0.35
C ARG A 984 -7.08 27.23 -1.43
N ARG A 985 -7.59 27.40 -2.65
CA ARG A 985 -6.85 27.97 -3.80
C ARG A 985 -6.26 29.35 -3.52
N LYS A 986 -6.91 30.20 -2.72
CA LYS A 986 -6.37 31.53 -2.37
C LYS A 986 -5.15 31.49 -1.44
N LEU A 987 -4.81 30.32 -0.89
CA LEU A 987 -3.71 30.12 0.05
C LEU A 987 -2.51 29.36 -0.55
N SER A 988 -2.62 28.85 -1.78
CA SER A 988 -1.64 27.95 -2.42
C SER A 988 -1.09 28.53 -3.72
N LYS A 989 0.23 28.43 -3.94
CA LYS A 989 0.85 28.65 -5.27
C LYS A 989 0.82 27.33 -6.06
N SER A 990 0.02 27.26 -7.12
CA SER A 990 -0.14 26.10 -7.99
C SER A 990 1.00 25.91 -9.00
N SER A 991 1.16 24.67 -9.47
CA SER A 991 1.98 24.32 -10.63
C SER A 991 1.26 24.60 -11.96
N LYS A 992 2.02 24.73 -13.07
CA LYS A 992 1.46 24.97 -14.41
C LYS A 992 0.47 23.89 -14.88
N THR A 993 0.59 22.66 -14.38
CA THR A 993 -0.33 21.55 -14.64
C THR A 993 -1.63 21.69 -13.87
N GLU A 994 -1.56 22.10 -12.59
CA GLU A 994 -2.76 22.37 -11.79
C GLU A 994 -3.51 23.61 -12.29
N ASP A 995 -2.81 24.66 -12.75
CA ASP A 995 -3.41 25.86 -13.38
C ASP A 995 -4.43 25.47 -14.48
N ALA A 996 -4.16 24.41 -15.26
CA ALA A 996 -5.03 23.93 -16.34
C ALA A 996 -6.24 23.14 -15.84
N ASP A 997 -6.06 22.19 -14.90
CA ASP A 997 -7.17 21.44 -14.30
C ASP A 997 -8.09 22.34 -13.48
N LEU A 998 -7.55 23.38 -12.83
CA LEU A 998 -8.31 24.39 -12.10
C LEU A 998 -9.11 25.31 -13.03
N ALA A 999 -8.52 25.74 -14.15
CA ALA A 999 -9.26 26.47 -15.18
C ALA A 999 -10.38 25.62 -15.79
N ALA A 1000 -10.22 24.28 -15.83
CA ALA A 1000 -11.29 23.37 -16.23
C ALA A 1000 -12.38 23.22 -15.15
N LEU A 1001 -12.02 23.10 -13.86
CA LEU A 1001 -12.98 23.11 -12.74
C LEU A 1001 -13.86 24.37 -12.72
N ASP A 1002 -13.27 25.54 -12.97
CA ASP A 1002 -14.02 26.82 -13.02
C ASP A 1002 -14.95 26.92 -14.26
N ARG A 1003 -14.83 26.02 -15.24
CA ARG A 1003 -15.74 25.90 -16.39
C ARG A 1003 -16.90 24.94 -16.16
N GLU A 1004 -16.77 23.97 -15.25
CA GLU A 1004 -17.87 23.04 -14.90
C GLU A 1004 -18.93 23.74 -14.03
N ILE A 1005 -18.48 24.55 -13.05
CA ILE A 1005 -19.37 25.09 -12.00
C ILE A 1005 -20.54 25.97 -12.49
N PRO A 1006 -20.48 26.73 -13.61
CA PRO A 1006 -21.65 27.44 -14.12
C PRO A 1006 -22.74 26.49 -14.61
N GLY A 1007 -22.36 25.32 -15.16
CA GLY A 1007 -23.28 24.26 -15.56
C GLY A 1007 -24.00 23.65 -14.35
N VAL A 1008 -23.26 23.30 -13.30
CA VAL A 1008 -23.85 22.78 -12.04
C VAL A 1008 -24.84 23.78 -11.42
N LEU A 1009 -24.49 25.07 -11.43
CA LEU A 1009 -25.37 26.14 -10.92
C LEU A 1009 -26.60 26.37 -11.82
N TYR A 1010 -26.46 26.20 -13.13
CA TYR A 1010 -27.58 26.23 -14.08
C TYR A 1010 -28.52 25.04 -13.85
N ASN A 1011 -28.00 23.81 -13.78
CA ASN A 1011 -28.76 22.59 -13.48
C ASN A 1011 -29.53 22.72 -12.16
N TYR A 1012 -28.85 23.11 -11.08
CA TYR A 1012 -29.48 23.37 -9.78
C TYR A 1012 -30.56 24.46 -9.85
N SER A 1013 -30.41 25.46 -10.72
CA SER A 1013 -31.46 26.47 -10.93
C SER A 1013 -32.68 25.94 -11.69
N GLN A 1014 -32.52 24.94 -12.57
CA GLN A 1014 -33.65 24.27 -13.23
C GLN A 1014 -34.49 23.52 -12.20
N LEU A 1015 -33.87 22.72 -11.32
CA LEU A 1015 -34.53 22.07 -10.19
C LEU A 1015 -35.26 23.07 -9.28
N LEU A 1016 -34.69 24.26 -9.06
CA LEU A 1016 -35.35 25.31 -8.28
C LEU A 1016 -36.53 25.96 -9.04
N MET A 1017 -36.50 26.04 -10.37
CA MET A 1017 -37.60 26.58 -11.19
C MET A 1017 -38.76 25.59 -11.33
N THR A 1018 -38.50 24.29 -11.52
CA THR A 1018 -39.54 23.25 -11.55
C THR A 1018 -40.29 23.16 -10.21
N HIS A 1019 -39.66 23.55 -9.10
CA HIS A 1019 -40.27 23.67 -7.78
C HIS A 1019 -40.62 25.11 -7.38
N GLN A 1020 -40.79 26.02 -8.35
CA GLN A 1020 -41.31 27.38 -8.16
C GLN A 1020 -40.51 28.27 -7.17
N ARG A 1021 -39.28 27.88 -6.82
CA ARG A 1021 -38.37 28.63 -5.93
C ARG A 1021 -37.61 29.70 -6.71
N TRP A 1022 -38.36 30.52 -7.46
CA TRP A 1022 -37.85 31.59 -8.33
C TRP A 1022 -36.90 32.57 -7.60
N GLY A 1023 -37.11 32.77 -6.30
CA GLY A 1023 -36.23 33.57 -5.43
C GLY A 1023 -34.79 33.05 -5.36
N GLU A 1024 -34.62 31.74 -5.24
CA GLU A 1024 -33.31 31.07 -5.17
C GLU A 1024 -32.74 30.77 -6.56
N ALA A 1025 -33.58 30.32 -7.50
CA ALA A 1025 -33.16 30.06 -8.89
C ALA A 1025 -32.48 31.28 -9.52
N GLY A 1026 -33.05 32.47 -9.33
CA GLY A 1026 -32.44 33.72 -9.82
C GLY A 1026 -31.08 34.04 -9.20
N LYS A 1027 -30.87 33.71 -7.92
CA LYS A 1027 -29.57 33.87 -7.25
C LYS A 1027 -28.54 32.86 -7.77
N ALA A 1028 -28.95 31.61 -7.99
CA ALA A 1028 -28.11 30.57 -8.57
C ALA A 1028 -27.68 30.92 -10.00
N LEU A 1029 -28.60 31.41 -10.84
CA LEU A 1029 -28.30 31.85 -12.21
C LEU A 1029 -27.41 33.11 -12.27
N GLN A 1030 -27.64 34.11 -11.42
CA GLN A 1030 -26.73 35.27 -11.32
C GLN A 1030 -25.31 34.84 -10.91
N ARG A 1031 -25.20 33.86 -10.00
CA ARG A 1031 -23.92 33.25 -9.62
C ARG A 1031 -23.30 32.44 -10.77
N ALA A 1032 -24.09 31.70 -11.54
CA ALA A 1032 -23.62 31.00 -12.73
C ALA A 1032 -23.06 31.99 -13.77
N LEU A 1033 -23.79 33.07 -14.05
CA LEU A 1033 -23.42 34.10 -15.03
C LEU A 1033 -22.09 34.78 -14.69
N THR A 1034 -21.91 35.16 -13.42
CA THR A 1034 -20.67 35.79 -12.95
C THR A 1034 -19.48 34.83 -12.99
N LEU A 1035 -19.68 33.53 -12.82
CA LEU A 1035 -18.61 32.53 -12.96
C LEU A 1035 -18.31 32.21 -14.43
N ALA A 1036 -19.32 32.02 -15.29
CA ALA A 1036 -19.15 31.75 -16.71
C ALA A 1036 -18.35 32.84 -17.44
N ARG A 1037 -18.62 34.11 -17.12
CA ARG A 1037 -17.87 35.27 -17.65
C ARG A 1037 -16.44 35.35 -17.12
N VAL A 1038 -16.13 34.74 -15.97
CA VAL A 1038 -14.77 34.70 -15.38
C VAL A 1038 -13.95 33.52 -15.89
N SER A 1039 -14.57 32.37 -16.20
CA SER A 1039 -13.88 31.19 -16.75
C SER A 1039 -13.86 31.10 -18.28
N SER A 1040 -14.31 32.16 -18.96
CA SER A 1040 -14.37 32.32 -20.41
C SER A 1040 -15.14 31.18 -21.10
N LEU A 1041 -16.37 30.94 -20.66
CA LEU A 1041 -17.32 30.08 -21.39
C LEU A 1041 -17.74 30.71 -22.72
N THR A 1042 -18.14 29.87 -23.68
CA THR A 1042 -18.71 30.29 -24.96
C THR A 1042 -19.97 31.14 -24.75
N GLU A 1043 -20.17 32.17 -25.58
CA GLU A 1043 -21.33 33.06 -25.51
C GLU A 1043 -22.68 32.31 -25.56
N ASP A 1044 -22.76 31.15 -26.23
CA ASP A 1044 -23.96 30.30 -26.25
C ASP A 1044 -24.40 29.87 -24.83
N TYR A 1045 -23.44 29.48 -23.98
CA TYR A 1045 -23.72 29.11 -22.58
C TYR A 1045 -24.05 30.33 -21.71
N VAL A 1046 -23.43 31.48 -22.00
CA VAL A 1046 -23.76 32.76 -21.35
C VAL A 1046 -25.21 33.14 -21.69
N GLY A 1047 -25.59 33.04 -22.96
CA GLY A 1047 -26.95 33.28 -23.46
C GLY A 1047 -28.00 32.32 -22.88
N LEU A 1048 -27.67 31.04 -22.70
CA LEU A 1048 -28.56 30.09 -22.00
C LEU A 1048 -28.81 30.49 -20.54
N ILE A 1049 -27.78 30.91 -19.81
CA ILE A 1049 -27.91 31.39 -18.43
C ILE A 1049 -28.73 32.70 -18.39
N GLU A 1050 -28.48 33.64 -19.31
CA GLU A 1050 -29.23 34.90 -19.40
C GLU A 1050 -30.70 34.70 -19.80
N GLY A 1051 -30.98 33.76 -20.71
CA GLY A 1051 -32.34 33.31 -21.03
C GLY A 1051 -33.06 32.74 -19.81
N GLY A 1052 -32.38 31.88 -19.02
CA GLY A 1052 -32.89 31.39 -17.74
C GLY A 1052 -33.20 32.52 -16.75
N ILE A 1053 -32.34 33.55 -16.66
CA ILE A 1053 -32.60 34.75 -15.84
C ILE A 1053 -33.83 35.51 -16.35
N GLY A 1054 -34.02 35.59 -17.67
CA GLY A 1054 -35.23 36.12 -18.30
C GLY A 1054 -36.49 35.37 -17.86
N SER A 1055 -36.49 34.04 -17.97
CA SER A 1055 -37.60 33.18 -17.54
C SER A 1055 -37.94 33.35 -16.05
N VAL A 1056 -36.93 33.43 -15.16
CA VAL A 1056 -37.15 33.70 -13.73
C VAL A 1056 -37.79 35.08 -13.48
N ARG A 1057 -37.45 36.11 -14.27
CA ARG A 1057 -38.09 37.43 -14.16
C ARG A 1057 -39.54 37.39 -14.63
N ALA A 1058 -39.80 36.77 -15.79
CA ALA A 1058 -41.15 36.63 -16.33
C ALA A 1058 -42.07 35.84 -15.40
N ALA A 1059 -41.60 34.71 -14.86
CA ALA A 1059 -42.34 33.90 -13.90
C ALA A 1059 -42.64 34.65 -12.59
N LYS A 1060 -41.73 35.52 -12.11
CA LYS A 1060 -41.98 36.38 -10.95
C LYS A 1060 -43.00 37.48 -11.20
N ALA A 1061 -42.97 38.10 -12.38
CA ALA A 1061 -43.98 39.07 -12.77
C ALA A 1061 -45.37 38.41 -12.79
N ALA A 1062 -45.51 37.32 -13.56
CA ALA A 1062 -46.77 36.57 -13.64
C ALA A 1062 -47.27 36.03 -12.28
N ALA A 1063 -46.36 35.69 -11.35
CA ALA A 1063 -46.74 35.31 -9.99
C ALA A 1063 -47.28 36.49 -9.18
N ALA A 1064 -46.65 37.66 -9.25
CA ALA A 1064 -47.12 38.87 -8.59
C ALA A 1064 -48.45 39.38 -9.18
N ASP A 1065 -48.58 39.35 -10.51
CA ASP A 1065 -49.83 39.67 -11.21
C ASP A 1065 -50.97 38.73 -10.77
N ALA A 1066 -50.67 37.43 -10.59
CA ALA A 1066 -51.62 36.42 -10.10
C ALA A 1066 -51.90 36.47 -8.58
N GLU A 1067 -51.11 37.21 -7.79
CA GLU A 1067 -51.42 37.55 -6.41
C GLU A 1067 -52.30 38.81 -6.35
N LEU A 1068 -51.99 39.84 -7.15
CA LEU A 1068 -52.84 41.03 -7.31
C LEU A 1068 -54.24 40.67 -7.85
N GLU A 1069 -54.35 39.72 -8.77
CA GLU A 1069 -55.63 39.18 -9.25
C GLU A 1069 -56.42 38.37 -8.20
N LYS A 1070 -55.80 37.99 -7.07
CA LYS A 1070 -56.47 37.33 -5.93
C LYS A 1070 -56.84 38.31 -4.83
N GLU A 1071 -56.09 39.40 -4.65
CA GLU A 1071 -56.45 40.49 -3.73
C GLU A 1071 -57.58 41.37 -4.28
N GLN A 1072 -57.90 41.27 -5.57
CA GLN A 1072 -58.99 41.98 -6.24
C GLN A 1072 -60.28 41.14 -6.44
N LYS A 1073 -60.42 39.99 -5.77
CA LYS A 1073 -61.57 39.08 -5.86
C LYS A 1073 -62.12 38.70 -4.49
#